data_AF-A0A078IZD4-F1
#
_entry.id   AF-A0A078IZD4-F1
#
_cell.length_a   1.000
_cell.length_b   1.000
_cell.length_c   1.000
_cell.angle_alpha   90.00
_cell.angle_beta   90.00
_cell.angle_gamma   90.00
#
_symmetry.space_group_name_H-M   'P 1'
#
loop_
_entity.id
_entity.type
_entity.pdbx_description
1 polymer ?
#
loop_
_entity_poly.entity_id
_entity_poly.type
_entity_poly.pdbx_seq_one_letter_code
_entity_poly.pdbx_strand_id
1 'polypeptide(L)'
;MDHAMLIALIIAAAFLFVFNKVDGVQILSKSKLEKCEKTNDSGNLNCSTKIVLNLAVPSGSSGGEASIVAEIVEVEDNSSSNMKTVRIPPVITVNKSAAYALYDLTYIRDVPYKPQEFHVTTRKLRDDKGNVLVQTQPVCCPCGPQTRVPSSCGDIFEKLIKGKANTAHCLRFPGDWYHVFSIGQRSLGFSVRIELKTGTRVSEVIIGPENRTATANDNFLKVNLIGDFAGYTSIPSFENFYLVIPREVAAEGQPGNLGGNYSMWMLLERVRFTLDGIECDKIGVGYEAYNNQPNFCYAPYWSCLHNQLWNFHEADVNRINRHQFPLYGLEGRFERINQHPNAGPQSFSIGVTETLNTNLMIELRADDIEYVFQKSPGKIINIAIPTFEALKQFGVAAVTTKNTGEVEASYSLTFDCSKGVAFVEEQFFIIKPNDVTTRSFKLYPTKDQAAKYRCTAILKDSQFNEVDRAECQFSTTATVLDNGTQVTNPFQIPETLPKGFFESIRLIWTKLVNGLVDFITGESCRNKCSSFFDFSCHIQYVCLSWMVMFGLLLTLFPTTCVLLWLLHQKGLFDPLYDWYEDHFDSDHHRLLLQQTREIALNHRHHHRRPHHHQHRHVNHRHKHHNHGHDDDDDVLQKILERDHNDSHYYQNLRRVHKDGKQKQRRRGEKHGIVVPSDVDVDRRRKVRQREGS
;
A
#
# COMPACT_ATOMS: atom_id res chain seq x y z
N MET A 1 62.81 27.19 10.00
CA MET A 1 62.29 25.80 9.94
C MET A 1 60.75 25.74 9.98
N ASP A 2 60.04 26.72 9.42
CA ASP A 2 58.91 27.30 10.17
C ASP A 2 57.54 26.97 9.57
N HIS A 3 57.44 26.81 8.24
CA HIS A 3 56.19 26.42 7.59
C HIS A 3 55.70 25.02 8.03
N ALA A 4 56.60 24.08 8.27
CA ALA A 4 56.23 22.75 8.78
C ALA A 4 55.61 22.83 10.20
N MET A 5 56.17 23.67 11.07
CA MET A 5 55.64 23.90 12.42
C MET A 5 54.32 24.67 12.39
N LEU A 6 54.17 25.65 11.50
CA LEU A 6 52.92 26.39 11.32
C LEU A 6 51.80 25.48 10.79
N ILE A 7 52.11 24.61 9.81
CA ILE A 7 51.16 23.62 9.29
C ILE A 7 50.80 22.60 10.38
N ALA A 8 51.76 22.12 11.17
CA ALA A 8 51.48 21.24 12.31
C ALA A 8 50.58 21.92 13.36
N LEU A 9 50.78 23.21 13.66
CA LEU A 9 49.92 23.98 14.56
C LEU A 9 48.51 24.20 13.99
N ILE A 10 48.37 24.46 12.69
CA ILE A 10 47.06 24.60 12.03
C ILE A 10 46.32 23.27 12.01
N ILE A 11 47.01 22.15 11.75
CA ILE A 11 46.43 20.81 11.82
C ILE A 11 46.05 20.45 13.27
N ALA A 12 46.88 20.78 14.26
CA ALA A 12 46.56 20.57 15.67
C ALA A 12 45.36 21.43 16.12
N ALA A 13 45.26 22.69 15.67
CA ALA A 13 44.10 23.54 15.92
C ALA A 13 42.82 23.01 15.24
N ALA A 14 42.92 22.49 14.01
CA ALA A 14 41.80 21.84 13.33
C ALA A 14 41.38 20.53 14.03
N PHE A 15 42.32 19.76 14.59
CA PHE A 15 42.03 18.59 15.44
C PHE A 15 41.53 18.94 16.84
N LEU A 16 41.76 20.16 17.33
CA LEU A 16 41.13 20.69 18.55
C LEU A 16 39.68 21.15 18.32
N PHE A 17 39.29 21.41 17.07
CA PHE A 17 37.89 21.51 16.64
C PHE A 17 37.28 20.12 16.35
N VAL A 18 37.41 19.19 17.30
CA VAL A 18 36.38 18.16 17.45
C VAL A 18 35.08 18.88 17.82
N PHE A 19 34.06 18.75 16.97
CA PHE A 19 32.70 19.17 17.33
C PHE A 19 32.19 18.25 18.44
N ASN A 20 32.35 18.69 19.70
CA ASN A 20 31.73 18.02 20.84
C ASN A 20 30.21 17.99 20.64
N LYS A 21 29.61 16.78 20.59
CA LYS A 21 28.16 16.63 20.46
C LYS A 21 27.47 17.24 21.67
N VAL A 22 26.38 17.97 21.43
CA VAL A 22 25.66 18.75 22.46
C VAL A 22 24.60 17.86 23.11
N ASP A 23 25.03 17.21 24.19
CA ASP A 23 24.23 16.31 25.01
C ASP A 23 23.90 16.98 26.37
N GLY A 24 22.63 16.94 26.80
CA GLY A 24 22.13 17.65 27.98
C GLY A 24 21.63 19.07 27.71
N VAL A 25 20.94 19.67 28.68
CA VAL A 25 20.65 21.11 28.65
C VAL A 25 21.98 21.86 28.71
N GLN A 26 22.26 22.75 27.76
CA GLN A 26 23.53 23.47 27.70
C GLN A 26 23.34 24.97 27.48
N ILE A 27 24.14 25.78 28.17
CA ILE A 27 24.21 27.23 27.96
C ILE A 27 25.13 27.51 26.78
N LEU A 28 24.54 27.91 25.65
CA LEU A 28 25.25 28.30 24.43
C LEU A 28 25.85 29.70 24.56
N SER A 29 25.18 30.60 25.28
CA SER A 29 25.73 31.91 25.66
C SER A 29 25.08 32.49 26.91
N LYS A 30 25.85 33.31 27.62
CA LYS A 30 25.47 34.12 28.78
C LYS A 30 25.98 35.54 28.50
N SER A 31 25.09 36.54 28.45
CA SER A 31 25.48 37.94 28.27
C SER A 31 24.63 38.88 29.12
N LYS A 32 25.22 40.01 29.53
CA LYS A 32 24.47 41.13 30.10
C LYS A 32 24.15 42.11 28.97
N LEU A 33 22.90 42.57 28.89
CA LEU A 33 22.39 43.45 27.84
C LEU A 33 21.52 44.53 28.48
N GLU A 34 21.78 45.79 28.15
CA GLU A 34 20.85 46.88 28.47
C GLU A 34 19.70 46.87 27.46
N LYS A 35 18.47 46.73 27.96
CA LYS A 35 17.26 46.67 27.15
C LYS A 35 16.39 47.88 27.45
N CYS A 36 16.28 48.76 26.45
CA CYS A 36 15.53 50.01 26.51
C CYS A 36 14.17 49.88 25.85
N GLU A 37 13.11 50.21 26.58
CA GLU A 37 11.72 50.21 26.11
C GLU A 37 11.27 51.66 25.84
N LYS A 38 10.85 51.93 24.59
CA LYS A 38 10.29 53.21 24.16
C LYS A 38 8.80 53.02 23.88
N THR A 39 7.94 53.60 24.73
CA THR A 39 6.48 53.43 24.63
C THR A 39 5.81 54.47 23.75
N ASN A 40 6.30 55.71 23.77
CA ASN A 40 5.82 56.84 22.97
C ASN A 40 7.01 57.55 22.30
N ASP A 41 6.80 58.12 21.11
CA ASP A 41 7.91 58.70 20.34
C ASP A 41 8.54 59.94 20.99
N SER A 42 7.75 60.68 21.78
CA SER A 42 8.13 61.81 22.63
C SER A 42 8.33 61.45 24.12
N GLY A 43 8.23 60.17 24.48
CA GLY A 43 8.37 59.69 25.86
C GLY A 43 9.83 59.55 26.29
N ASN A 44 10.05 59.42 27.61
CA ASN A 44 11.33 59.00 28.15
C ASN A 44 11.62 57.52 27.82
N LEU A 45 12.91 57.20 27.68
CA LEU A 45 13.37 55.85 27.37
C LEU A 45 13.62 55.08 28.68
N ASN A 46 12.88 54.00 28.93
CA ASN A 46 13.07 53.16 30.12
C ASN A 46 14.08 52.05 29.82
N CYS A 47 15.34 52.26 30.17
CA CYS A 47 16.39 51.25 30.07
C CYS A 47 16.47 50.36 31.31
N SER A 48 16.77 49.08 31.11
CA SER A 48 16.96 48.10 32.18
C SER A 48 18.03 47.09 31.80
N THR A 49 19.03 46.90 32.65
CA THR A 49 20.03 45.83 32.49
C THR A 49 19.39 44.48 32.74
N LYS A 50 19.69 43.50 31.88
CA LYS A 50 19.20 42.12 31.97
C LYS A 50 20.28 41.13 31.57
N ILE A 51 20.09 39.88 31.98
CA ILE A 51 20.86 38.75 31.44
C ILE A 51 20.05 38.13 30.31
N VAL A 52 20.72 37.83 29.21
CA VAL A 52 20.20 37.00 28.12
C VAL A 52 20.98 35.69 28.13
N LEU A 53 20.24 34.59 28.23
CA LEU A 53 20.73 33.22 28.11
C LEU A 53 20.21 32.63 26.81
N ASN A 54 21.10 31.98 26.06
CA ASN A 54 20.71 31.16 24.92
C ASN A 54 21.02 29.69 25.27
N LEU A 55 20.02 28.82 25.19
CA LEU A 55 20.08 27.44 25.67
C LEU A 55 19.81 26.44 24.53
N ALA A 56 20.56 25.35 24.51
CA ALA A 56 20.16 24.12 23.84
C ALA A 56 19.40 23.24 24.83
N VAL A 57 18.18 22.82 24.46
CA VAL A 57 17.29 21.99 25.30
C VAL A 57 16.94 20.70 24.57
N PRO A 58 17.54 19.54 24.91
CA PRO A 58 17.24 18.26 24.28
C PRO A 58 15.83 17.77 24.64
N SER A 59 15.15 17.13 23.70
CA SER A 59 13.87 16.47 23.94
C SER A 59 14.03 15.28 24.90
N GLY A 60 13.28 15.27 25.99
CA GLY A 60 13.44 14.31 27.10
C GLY A 60 14.20 14.85 28.30
N SER A 61 14.59 16.14 28.32
CA SER A 61 15.08 16.83 29.52
C SER A 61 14.02 16.87 30.61
N SER A 62 14.39 16.60 31.87
CA SER A 62 13.42 16.45 32.97
C SER A 62 13.29 17.71 33.84
N GLY A 63 14.28 18.60 33.80
CA GLY A 63 14.46 19.68 34.77
C GLY A 63 15.00 19.20 36.11
N GLY A 64 15.15 17.88 36.30
CA GLY A 64 15.74 17.26 37.47
C GLY A 64 17.25 17.05 37.34
N GLU A 65 17.81 17.13 36.13
CA GLU A 65 19.23 16.92 35.84
C GLU A 65 20.10 18.17 36.02
N ALA A 66 19.52 19.37 35.83
CA ALA A 66 20.25 20.63 35.88
C ALA A 66 19.36 21.83 36.20
N SER A 67 19.96 22.86 36.80
CA SER A 67 19.30 24.09 37.23
C SER A 67 20.16 25.34 36.96
N ILE A 68 19.49 26.45 36.70
CA ILE A 68 20.10 27.78 36.55
C ILE A 68 19.70 28.60 37.77
N VAL A 69 20.68 29.11 38.52
CA VAL A 69 20.46 29.89 39.74
C VAL A 69 20.75 31.36 39.42
N ALA A 70 19.79 32.24 39.70
CA ALA A 70 19.91 33.67 39.42
C ALA A 70 20.39 34.44 40.66
N GLU A 71 21.50 35.16 40.52
CA GLU A 71 22.00 36.12 41.51
C GLU A 71 21.34 37.49 41.29
N ILE A 72 20.88 38.13 42.37
CA ILE A 72 20.25 39.46 42.33
C ILE A 72 20.91 40.31 43.42
N VAL A 73 21.55 41.39 43.01
CA VAL A 73 22.23 42.34 43.89
C VAL A 73 21.33 43.56 44.08
N GLU A 74 20.39 43.47 45.03
CA GLU A 74 19.53 44.62 45.35
C GLU A 74 20.38 45.75 45.99
N VAL A 75 20.57 46.85 45.25
CA VAL A 75 21.22 48.07 45.75
C VAL A 75 20.31 48.77 46.76
N GLU A 76 20.89 49.29 47.85
CA GLU A 76 20.17 49.93 48.94
C GLU A 76 19.68 51.34 48.55
N ASP A 77 18.35 51.48 48.44
CA ASP A 77 17.71 52.73 48.07
C ASP A 77 17.64 53.65 49.29
N ASN A 78 18.49 54.68 49.33
CA ASN A 78 18.88 55.47 50.51
C ASN A 78 17.79 56.48 50.98
N SER A 79 16.52 56.07 50.94
CA SER A 79 15.34 56.90 51.20
C SER A 79 14.22 56.22 52.01
N SER A 80 14.29 54.92 52.28
CA SER A 80 13.39 54.26 53.25
C SER A 80 14.08 53.12 53.98
N SER A 81 13.83 52.99 55.30
CA SER A 81 14.49 52.02 56.19
C SER A 81 13.93 50.59 56.06
N ASN A 82 13.80 50.10 54.83
CA ASN A 82 13.33 48.75 54.52
C ASN A 82 14.54 47.85 54.22
N MET A 83 15.13 47.27 55.28
CA MET A 83 16.11 46.19 55.12
C MET A 83 15.47 45.03 54.34
N LYS A 84 15.80 44.90 53.06
CA LYS A 84 15.37 43.75 52.26
C LYS A 84 16.27 42.57 52.61
N THR A 85 15.65 41.50 53.08
CA THR A 85 16.36 40.26 53.43
C THR A 85 17.06 39.67 52.21
N VAL A 86 18.20 39.01 52.44
CA VAL A 86 18.87 38.16 51.45
C VAL A 86 17.85 37.18 50.90
N ARG A 87 17.42 37.38 49.65
CA ARG A 87 16.44 36.51 49.01
C ARG A 87 17.10 35.18 48.70
N ILE A 88 16.35 34.09 48.94
CA ILE A 88 16.70 32.78 48.36
C ILE A 88 16.77 32.99 46.82
N PRO A 89 17.92 32.73 46.17
CA PRO A 89 18.11 33.06 44.77
C PRO A 89 17.09 32.31 43.91
N PRO A 90 16.46 32.94 42.90
CA PRO A 90 15.50 32.26 42.06
C PRO A 90 16.17 31.12 41.28
N VAL A 91 15.62 29.92 41.42
CA VAL A 91 16.09 28.73 40.71
C VAL A 91 15.17 28.45 39.53
N ILE A 92 15.76 28.19 38.37
CA ILE A 92 15.07 27.90 37.11
C ILE A 92 15.47 26.49 36.66
N THR A 93 14.48 25.66 36.36
CA THR A 93 14.69 24.36 35.71
C THR A 93 13.88 24.29 34.40
N VAL A 94 14.36 23.49 33.45
CA VAL A 94 13.80 23.41 32.10
C VAL A 94 13.59 21.94 31.73
N ASN A 95 12.35 21.58 31.41
CA ASN A 95 11.91 20.25 31.01
C ASN A 95 11.36 20.33 29.57
N LYS A 96 11.78 19.45 28.65
CA LYS A 96 11.20 19.34 27.30
C LYS A 96 10.65 17.93 27.09
N SER A 97 9.37 17.84 26.72
CA SER A 97 8.73 16.56 26.40
C SER A 97 9.30 15.90 25.13
N ALA A 98 9.06 14.59 24.98
CA ALA A 98 9.55 13.84 23.82
C ALA A 98 8.82 14.25 22.54
N ALA A 99 9.55 14.79 21.56
CA ALA A 99 8.98 15.35 20.33
C ALA A 99 8.18 14.33 19.52
N TYR A 100 7.16 14.80 18.82
CA TYR A 100 6.32 14.00 17.92
C TYR A 100 6.12 14.69 16.58
N ALA A 101 5.95 13.91 15.52
CA ALA A 101 5.57 14.38 14.21
C ALA A 101 4.09 14.10 13.99
N LEU A 102 3.28 15.16 13.96
CA LEU A 102 1.86 15.15 13.62
C LEU A 102 1.72 15.29 12.09
N TYR A 103 0.77 14.57 11.49
CA TYR A 103 0.47 14.65 10.07
C TYR A 103 -0.97 15.05 9.83
N ASP A 104 -1.18 16.01 8.93
CA ASP A 104 -2.52 16.47 8.56
C ASP A 104 -3.23 15.40 7.73
N LEU A 105 -4.34 14.84 8.25
CA LEU A 105 -5.12 13.81 7.55
C LEU A 105 -6.25 14.42 6.72
N THR A 106 -6.39 13.94 5.48
CA THR A 106 -7.47 14.32 4.56
C THR A 106 -8.21 13.09 4.06
N TYR A 107 -9.47 12.93 4.43
CA TYR A 107 -10.28 11.76 4.06
C TYR A 107 -10.53 11.71 2.54
N ILE A 108 -10.40 10.51 1.95
CA ILE A 108 -10.64 10.26 0.52
C ILE A 108 -11.93 9.46 0.32
N ARG A 109 -12.05 8.32 1.01
CA ARG A 109 -13.11 7.31 0.84
C ARG A 109 -13.05 6.25 1.93
N ASP A 110 -14.05 5.38 1.94
CA ASP A 110 -13.93 4.04 2.51
C ASP A 110 -13.54 3.02 1.42
N VAL A 111 -12.82 1.97 1.82
CA VAL A 111 -12.55 0.77 1.00
C VAL A 111 -12.87 -0.51 1.80
N PRO A 112 -13.30 -1.60 1.15
CA PRO A 112 -13.54 -2.87 1.82
C PRO A 112 -12.22 -3.58 2.19
N TYR A 113 -12.19 -4.26 3.34
CA TYR A 113 -11.01 -5.02 3.78
C TYR A 113 -10.73 -6.24 2.88
N LYS A 114 -11.80 -6.99 2.56
CA LYS A 114 -11.76 -8.19 1.73
C LYS A 114 -12.99 -8.26 0.81
N PRO A 115 -12.93 -7.69 -0.40
CA PRO A 115 -13.80 -8.09 -1.50
C PRO A 115 -13.86 -9.61 -1.63
N GLN A 116 -15.02 -10.16 -1.94
CA GLN A 116 -15.22 -11.60 -2.10
C GLN A 116 -16.01 -11.90 -3.36
N GLU A 117 -15.50 -12.86 -4.13
CA GLU A 117 -16.23 -13.47 -5.23
C GLU A 117 -17.06 -14.66 -4.70
N PHE A 118 -18.37 -14.61 -4.95
CA PHE A 118 -19.28 -15.72 -4.68
C PHE A 118 -19.79 -16.31 -6.00
N HIS A 119 -19.69 -17.63 -6.14
CA HIS A 119 -20.23 -18.37 -7.28
C HIS A 119 -21.49 -19.16 -6.90
N VAL A 120 -22.44 -19.28 -7.84
CA VAL A 120 -23.68 -20.06 -7.69
C VAL A 120 -23.95 -20.85 -8.97
N THR A 121 -23.96 -22.18 -8.86
CA THR A 121 -24.32 -23.08 -9.96
C THR A 121 -25.84 -23.12 -10.14
N THR A 122 -26.34 -22.80 -11.33
CA THR A 122 -27.79 -22.74 -11.63
C THR A 122 -28.06 -23.09 -13.10
N ARG A 123 -29.33 -23.29 -13.47
CA ARG A 123 -29.77 -23.69 -14.83
C ARG A 123 -30.67 -22.66 -15.52
N LYS A 124 -31.17 -21.67 -14.76
CA LYS A 124 -31.85 -20.47 -15.27
C LYS A 124 -31.51 -19.29 -14.36
N LEU A 125 -31.27 -18.13 -14.99
CA LEU A 125 -31.14 -16.82 -14.36
C LEU A 125 -32.07 -15.88 -15.10
N ARG A 126 -32.72 -14.96 -14.38
CA ARG A 126 -33.61 -13.95 -14.94
C ARG A 126 -33.47 -12.68 -14.10
N ASP A 127 -33.34 -11.55 -14.76
CA ASP A 127 -33.26 -10.22 -14.13
C ASP A 127 -34.65 -9.59 -14.18
N ASP A 128 -35.42 -9.76 -13.10
CA ASP A 128 -36.75 -9.18 -12.94
C ASP A 128 -36.60 -7.78 -12.30
N LYS A 129 -36.73 -6.74 -13.13
CA LYS A 129 -36.26 -5.36 -12.84
C LYS A 129 -36.90 -4.68 -11.62
N GLY A 130 -36.05 -3.99 -10.85
CA GLY A 130 -36.44 -2.89 -9.96
C GLY A 130 -35.21 -2.14 -9.42
N ASN A 131 -34.92 -0.94 -9.95
CA ASN A 131 -33.76 -0.11 -9.60
C ASN A 131 -32.42 -0.88 -9.45
N VAL A 132 -32.12 -1.74 -10.43
CA VAL A 132 -30.88 -2.53 -10.42
C VAL A 132 -29.69 -1.64 -10.77
N LEU A 133 -28.71 -1.53 -9.86
CA LEU A 133 -27.39 -1.02 -10.20
C LEU A 133 -26.77 -1.97 -11.23
N VAL A 134 -26.69 -1.56 -12.50
CA VAL A 134 -26.37 -2.45 -13.63
C VAL A 134 -25.08 -3.26 -13.44
N GLN A 135 -24.07 -2.65 -12.82
CA GLN A 135 -22.78 -3.31 -12.53
C GLN A 135 -22.84 -4.35 -11.39
N THR A 136 -23.90 -4.38 -10.58
CA THR A 136 -24.02 -5.33 -9.45
C THR A 136 -24.64 -6.68 -9.84
N GLN A 137 -24.98 -6.85 -11.12
CA GLN A 137 -25.53 -8.10 -11.67
C GLN A 137 -24.46 -9.20 -11.74
N PRO A 138 -24.82 -10.49 -11.56
CA PRO A 138 -23.88 -11.59 -11.65
C PRO A 138 -23.46 -11.87 -13.09
N VAL A 139 -22.15 -12.03 -13.32
CA VAL A 139 -21.61 -12.46 -14.61
C VAL A 139 -21.88 -13.96 -14.79
N CYS A 140 -22.48 -14.32 -15.93
CA CYS A 140 -22.89 -15.69 -16.22
C CYS A 140 -21.85 -16.41 -17.09
N CYS A 141 -21.32 -17.53 -16.59
CA CYS A 141 -20.36 -18.36 -17.31
C CYS A 141 -20.91 -19.75 -17.64
N PRO A 142 -20.51 -20.37 -18.76
CA PRO A 142 -20.92 -21.72 -19.10
C PRO A 142 -20.38 -22.75 -18.10
N CYS A 143 -21.00 -23.93 -18.08
CA CYS A 143 -20.44 -25.11 -17.43
C CYS A 143 -19.22 -25.65 -18.20
N GLY A 144 -18.30 -26.32 -17.51
CA GLY A 144 -17.13 -26.96 -18.12
C GLY A 144 -15.99 -27.27 -17.16
N PRO A 145 -14.94 -27.99 -17.62
CA PRO A 145 -13.75 -28.28 -16.82
C PRO A 145 -12.67 -27.19 -16.90
N GLN A 146 -12.67 -26.37 -17.96
CA GLN A 146 -11.72 -25.26 -18.19
C GLN A 146 -12.40 -23.89 -18.04
N THR A 147 -13.25 -23.75 -17.01
CA THR A 147 -13.98 -22.51 -16.69
C THR A 147 -13.60 -22.01 -15.30
N ARG A 148 -13.81 -20.72 -15.04
CA ARG A 148 -13.44 -19.99 -13.80
C ARG A 148 -13.71 -20.77 -12.52
N VAL A 149 -14.86 -21.43 -12.45
CA VAL A 149 -15.13 -22.54 -11.52
C VAL A 149 -15.44 -23.79 -12.34
N PRO A 150 -14.68 -24.90 -12.19
CA PRO A 150 -14.97 -26.17 -12.86
C PRO A 150 -16.33 -26.73 -12.43
N SER A 151 -17.18 -27.05 -13.38
CA SER A 151 -18.57 -27.46 -13.14
C SER A 151 -19.07 -28.44 -14.20
N SER A 152 -19.90 -29.41 -13.78
CA SER A 152 -20.53 -30.37 -14.68
C SER A 152 -21.74 -29.75 -15.39
N CYS A 153 -21.85 -29.97 -16.69
CA CYS A 153 -23.02 -29.57 -17.47
C CYS A 153 -24.28 -30.43 -17.21
N GLY A 154 -24.12 -31.60 -16.58
CA GLY A 154 -25.20 -32.57 -16.38
C GLY A 154 -25.66 -33.26 -17.68
N ASP A 155 -26.68 -34.10 -17.57
CA ASP A 155 -27.17 -34.92 -18.69
C ASP A 155 -28.06 -34.16 -19.67
N ILE A 156 -28.09 -34.63 -20.92
CA ILE A 156 -28.88 -34.05 -22.02
C ILE A 156 -30.36 -33.93 -21.67
N PHE A 157 -30.94 -34.93 -20.99
CA PHE A 157 -32.33 -34.88 -20.53
C PHE A 157 -32.60 -33.73 -19.54
N GLU A 158 -31.66 -33.43 -18.64
CA GLU A 158 -31.80 -32.28 -17.75
C GLU A 158 -31.54 -30.95 -18.46
N LYS A 159 -30.60 -30.91 -19.42
CA LYS A 159 -30.36 -29.75 -20.30
C LYS A 159 -31.66 -29.37 -21.04
N LEU A 160 -32.41 -30.36 -21.50
CA LEU A 160 -33.71 -30.20 -22.18
C LEU A 160 -34.82 -29.67 -21.26
N ILE A 161 -34.98 -30.27 -20.07
CA ILE A 161 -36.10 -29.95 -19.15
C ILE A 161 -35.82 -28.70 -18.29
N LYS A 162 -34.59 -28.56 -17.79
CA LYS A 162 -34.21 -27.54 -16.79
C LYS A 162 -33.44 -26.36 -17.39
N GLY A 163 -32.88 -26.49 -18.59
CA GLY A 163 -32.06 -25.47 -19.25
C GLY A 163 -30.55 -25.74 -19.15
N LYS A 164 -29.75 -24.98 -19.92
CA LYS A 164 -28.28 -25.06 -19.91
C LYS A 164 -27.74 -24.72 -18.51
N ALA A 165 -26.87 -25.58 -17.96
CA ALA A 165 -26.20 -25.31 -16.70
C ALA A 165 -25.14 -24.20 -16.85
N ASN A 166 -25.16 -23.25 -15.93
CA ASN A 166 -24.26 -22.08 -15.90
C ASN A 166 -23.76 -21.86 -14.46
N THR A 167 -22.67 -21.13 -14.33
CA THR A 167 -22.19 -20.58 -13.06
C THR A 167 -22.38 -19.06 -13.07
N ALA A 168 -23.16 -18.54 -12.11
CA ALA A 168 -23.21 -17.12 -11.81
C ALA A 168 -22.05 -16.75 -10.90
N HIS A 169 -21.30 -15.70 -11.22
CA HIS A 169 -20.23 -15.18 -10.38
C HIS A 169 -20.58 -13.73 -9.99
N CYS A 170 -20.46 -13.38 -8.72
CA CYS A 170 -20.76 -12.03 -8.25
C CYS A 170 -19.76 -11.53 -7.22
N LEU A 171 -19.33 -10.29 -7.40
CA LEU A 171 -18.57 -9.55 -6.40
C LEU A 171 -19.48 -9.10 -5.26
N ARG A 172 -19.00 -9.23 -4.03
CA ARG A 172 -19.61 -8.67 -2.82
C ARG A 172 -18.53 -8.12 -1.90
N PHE A 173 -18.92 -7.24 -0.99
CA PHE A 173 -18.05 -6.59 0.00
C PHE A 173 -18.52 -6.88 1.43
N PRO A 174 -18.45 -8.15 1.90
CA PRO A 174 -18.81 -8.52 3.26
C PRO A 174 -17.69 -8.17 4.26
N GLY A 175 -18.06 -8.01 5.54
CA GLY A 175 -17.11 -7.74 6.61
C GLY A 175 -16.66 -6.28 6.69
N ASP A 176 -15.44 -6.08 7.17
CA ASP A 176 -14.95 -4.78 7.63
C ASP A 176 -14.63 -3.81 6.49
N TRP A 177 -14.78 -2.52 6.79
CA TRP A 177 -14.44 -1.40 5.92
C TRP A 177 -13.36 -0.53 6.57
N TYR A 178 -12.57 0.14 5.75
CA TYR A 178 -11.43 0.93 6.17
C TYR A 178 -11.52 2.33 5.55
N HIS A 179 -11.35 3.36 6.38
CA HIS A 179 -11.18 4.74 5.94
C HIS A 179 -9.81 4.89 5.26
N VAL A 180 -9.74 5.61 4.14
CA VAL A 180 -8.50 5.95 3.43
C VAL A 180 -8.22 7.44 3.57
N PHE A 181 -7.07 7.78 4.14
CA PHE A 181 -6.60 9.14 4.32
C PHE A 181 -5.37 9.46 3.47
N SER A 182 -5.45 10.60 2.78
CA SER A 182 -4.32 11.34 2.23
C SER A 182 -3.54 12.01 3.36
N ILE A 183 -2.22 11.84 3.35
CA ILE A 183 -1.31 12.37 4.36
C ILE A 183 -0.71 13.68 3.81
N GLY A 184 -0.98 14.78 4.50
CA GLY A 184 -0.56 16.12 4.13
C GLY A 184 0.77 16.52 4.75
N GLN A 185 0.89 17.80 5.10
CA GLN A 185 2.07 18.37 5.75
C GLN A 185 2.36 17.73 7.11
N ARG A 186 3.64 17.75 7.50
CA ARG A 186 4.13 17.26 8.79
C ARG A 186 4.45 18.42 9.72
N SER A 187 3.73 18.52 10.83
CA SER A 187 4.01 19.45 11.92
C SER A 187 4.86 18.78 13.00
N LEU A 188 5.88 19.48 13.53
CA LEU A 188 6.63 19.04 14.71
C LEU A 188 5.96 19.59 15.96
N GLY A 189 5.66 18.71 16.93
CA GLY A 189 5.07 19.07 18.21
C GLY A 189 5.94 18.65 19.40
N PHE A 190 6.02 19.51 20.40
CA PHE A 190 6.60 19.27 21.72
C PHE A 190 6.17 20.40 22.65
N SER A 191 6.35 20.21 23.95
CA SER A 191 6.19 21.23 24.98
C SER A 191 7.47 21.38 25.79
N VAL A 192 7.82 22.61 26.14
CA VAL A 192 8.87 22.92 27.13
C VAL A 192 8.20 23.56 28.34
N ARG A 193 8.38 22.96 29.51
CA ARG A 193 7.90 23.44 30.81
C ARG A 193 9.11 24.02 31.56
N ILE A 194 8.98 25.27 31.96
CA ILE A 194 10.02 26.03 32.67
C ILE A 194 9.47 26.35 34.06
N GLU A 195 10.14 25.85 35.07
CA GLU A 195 9.77 26.05 36.47
C GLU A 195 10.65 27.15 37.07
N LEU A 196 10.04 28.20 37.61
CA LEU A 196 10.71 29.32 38.28
C LEU A 196 10.35 29.29 39.77
N LYS A 197 11.30 28.84 40.59
CA LYS A 197 11.16 28.78 42.05
C LYS A 197 11.70 30.05 42.70
N THR A 198 10.81 30.91 43.15
CA THR A 198 11.13 32.15 43.87
C THR A 198 10.92 31.93 45.38
N GLY A 199 11.98 31.50 46.07
CA GLY A 199 11.90 31.08 47.47
C GLY A 199 11.02 29.83 47.64
N THR A 200 9.85 30.00 48.27
CA THR A 200 8.86 28.91 48.46
C THR A 200 7.78 28.86 47.38
N ARG A 201 7.67 29.89 46.52
CA ARG A 201 6.66 29.91 45.44
C ARG A 201 7.25 29.32 44.17
N VAL A 202 6.49 28.45 43.53
CA VAL A 202 6.76 27.93 42.19
C VAL A 202 5.83 28.63 41.19
N SER A 203 6.41 29.22 40.15
CA SER A 203 5.70 29.76 38.99
C SER A 203 6.08 28.92 37.76
N GLU A 204 5.11 28.52 36.95
CA GLU A 204 5.35 27.67 35.78
C GLU A 204 5.03 28.39 34.47
N VAL A 205 5.84 28.13 33.45
CA VAL A 205 5.65 28.61 32.08
C VAL A 205 5.71 27.42 31.13
N ILE A 206 4.70 27.27 30.28
CA ILE A 206 4.68 26.25 29.22
C ILE A 206 4.72 26.98 27.88
N ILE A 207 5.64 26.54 27.02
CA ILE A 207 5.80 26.99 25.64
C ILE A 207 5.88 25.79 24.70
N GLY A 208 5.60 26.02 23.42
CA GLY A 208 5.67 25.03 22.36
C GLY A 208 5.58 25.69 20.97
N PRO A 209 5.63 24.92 19.88
CA PRO A 209 5.45 25.44 18.52
C PRO A 209 4.19 26.29 18.33
N GLU A 210 3.13 26.00 19.10
CA GLU A 210 1.84 26.69 19.18
C GLU A 210 1.83 27.97 20.04
N ASN A 211 2.66 28.04 21.09
CA ASN A 211 2.82 29.24 21.91
C ASN A 211 4.31 29.45 22.26
N ARG A 212 4.98 30.33 21.52
CA ARG A 212 6.45 30.44 21.51
C ARG A 212 7.01 31.45 22.51
N THR A 213 6.17 32.33 23.07
CA THR A 213 6.61 33.46 23.88
C THR A 213 5.78 33.57 25.16
N ALA A 214 6.46 33.77 26.29
CA ALA A 214 5.81 33.89 27.59
C ALA A 214 6.62 34.76 28.56
N THR A 215 5.97 35.29 29.59
CA THR A 215 6.61 36.02 30.68
C THR A 215 6.04 35.60 32.03
N ALA A 216 6.82 35.74 33.11
CA ALA A 216 6.39 35.43 34.47
C ALA A 216 6.97 36.39 35.51
N ASN A 217 6.34 36.43 36.68
CA ASN A 217 6.72 37.20 37.88
C ASN A 217 7.14 38.64 37.55
N ASP A 218 6.17 39.49 37.18
CA ASP A 218 6.37 40.93 36.91
C ASP A 218 7.49 41.24 35.90
N ASN A 219 7.50 40.46 34.80
CA ASN A 219 8.51 40.49 33.75
C ASN A 219 9.96 40.22 34.22
N PHE A 220 10.14 39.56 35.37
CA PHE A 220 11.43 39.04 35.81
C PHE A 220 11.98 37.99 34.83
N LEU A 221 11.11 37.06 34.41
CA LEU A 221 11.40 36.04 33.41
C LEU A 221 10.67 36.41 32.12
N LYS A 222 11.39 36.48 31.00
CA LYS A 222 10.82 36.44 29.64
C LYS A 222 11.45 35.27 28.87
N VAL A 223 10.64 34.57 28.10
CA VAL A 223 11.04 33.35 27.38
C VAL A 223 10.63 33.44 25.92
N ASN A 224 11.51 33.01 25.00
CA ASN A 224 11.23 32.94 23.57
C ASN A 224 11.82 31.66 22.94
N LEU A 225 10.95 30.84 22.34
CA LEU A 225 11.30 29.70 21.51
C LEU A 225 11.70 30.16 20.10
N ILE A 226 13.01 30.18 19.83
CA ILE A 226 13.54 30.62 18.53
C ILE A 226 13.26 29.57 17.44
N GLY A 227 13.46 28.30 17.77
CA GLY A 227 13.27 27.16 16.85
C GLY A 227 14.07 25.95 17.31
N ASP A 228 14.18 24.92 16.48
CA ASP A 228 14.99 23.72 16.75
C ASP A 228 16.26 23.71 15.90
N PHE A 229 17.34 23.13 16.44
CA PHE A 229 18.53 22.79 15.66
C PHE A 229 18.21 21.61 14.73
N ALA A 230 18.83 21.60 13.54
CA ALA A 230 18.61 20.55 12.56
C ALA A 230 19.14 19.19 13.07
N GLY A 231 18.28 18.17 13.03
CA GLY A 231 18.66 16.79 13.34
C GLY A 231 19.46 16.10 12.23
N TYR A 232 20.07 14.98 12.58
CA TYR A 232 20.87 14.12 11.71
C TYR A 232 20.04 13.01 11.06
N THR A 233 18.88 12.66 11.63
CA THR A 233 17.97 11.62 11.12
C THR A 233 16.73 12.25 10.48
N SER A 234 16.40 11.85 9.26
CA SER A 234 15.22 12.38 8.57
C SER A 234 13.91 11.78 9.11
N ILE A 235 12.97 12.67 9.47
CA ILE A 235 11.61 12.27 9.87
C ILE A 235 10.79 12.00 8.59
N PRO A 236 10.15 10.82 8.42
CA PRO A 236 9.36 10.50 7.23
C PRO A 236 8.24 11.50 6.93
N SER A 237 7.98 11.80 5.65
CA SER A 237 6.88 12.68 5.20
C SER A 237 5.63 11.93 4.74
N PHE A 238 5.78 10.69 4.26
CA PHE A 238 4.70 9.81 3.77
C PHE A 238 3.88 10.30 2.55
N GLU A 239 4.30 11.34 1.82
CA GLU A 239 3.59 11.96 0.67
C GLU A 239 3.09 10.97 -0.42
N ASN A 240 3.82 9.87 -0.60
CA ASN A 240 3.53 8.81 -1.57
C ASN A 240 2.72 7.63 -1.00
N PHE A 241 2.18 7.76 0.22
CA PHE A 241 1.40 6.75 0.92
C PHE A 241 -0.02 7.25 1.23
N TYR A 242 -0.94 6.32 1.41
CA TYR A 242 -2.20 6.53 2.12
C TYR A 242 -2.18 5.78 3.44
N LEU A 243 -2.78 6.40 4.45
CA LEU A 243 -3.05 5.80 5.74
C LEU A 243 -4.43 5.15 5.67
N VAL A 244 -4.50 3.83 5.91
CA VAL A 244 -5.77 3.11 6.03
C VAL A 244 -6.03 2.66 7.45
N ILE A 245 -7.28 2.82 7.87
CA ILE A 245 -7.71 2.75 9.26
C ILE A 245 -9.03 1.97 9.32
N PRO A 246 -9.20 0.99 10.23
CA PRO A 246 -10.46 0.27 10.37
C PRO A 246 -11.59 1.23 10.77
N ARG A 247 -12.73 1.14 10.08
CA ARG A 247 -13.92 1.94 10.40
C ARG A 247 -14.61 1.38 11.63
N GLU A 248 -14.54 2.09 12.77
CA GLU A 248 -15.37 1.75 13.93
C GLU A 248 -16.85 2.05 13.65
N VAL A 249 -17.74 1.18 14.13
CA VAL A 249 -19.19 1.35 14.01
C VAL A 249 -19.67 2.37 15.04
N ALA A 250 -19.64 3.66 14.67
CA ALA A 250 -20.22 4.73 15.46
C ALA A 250 -21.73 4.53 15.65
N ALA A 251 -22.25 4.88 16.83
CA ALA A 251 -23.68 5.01 17.05
C ALA A 251 -24.26 6.15 16.20
N GLU A 252 -25.54 6.05 15.83
CA GLU A 252 -26.20 7.05 14.97
C GLU A 252 -26.06 8.47 15.56
N GLY A 253 -25.58 9.40 14.74
CA GLY A 253 -25.36 10.80 15.13
C GLY A 253 -24.00 11.13 15.76
N GLN A 254 -23.13 10.15 16.02
CA GLN A 254 -21.76 10.39 16.49
C GLN A 254 -20.74 10.39 15.34
N PRO A 255 -19.71 11.27 15.37
CA PRO A 255 -18.63 11.21 14.39
C PRO A 255 -17.78 9.94 14.57
N GLY A 256 -17.34 9.37 13.45
CA GLY A 256 -16.51 8.16 13.46
C GLY A 256 -15.19 8.35 14.22
N ASN A 257 -14.92 7.41 15.12
CA ASN A 257 -13.61 7.22 15.75
C ASN A 257 -12.71 6.40 14.81
N LEU A 258 -11.41 6.73 14.75
CA LEU A 258 -10.42 5.96 13.98
C LEU A 258 -9.90 4.74 14.77
N GLY A 259 -10.30 4.63 16.03
CA GLY A 259 -10.03 3.48 16.89
C GLY A 259 -8.63 3.45 17.48
N GLY A 260 -8.51 2.84 18.66
CA GLY A 260 -7.24 2.73 19.38
C GLY A 260 -6.31 1.61 18.89
N ASN A 261 -6.73 0.81 17.90
CA ASN A 261 -6.02 -0.40 17.50
C ASN A 261 -5.02 -0.18 16.34
N TYR A 262 -3.87 0.38 16.67
CA TYR A 262 -2.80 0.68 15.71
C TYR A 262 -2.17 -0.55 15.01
N SER A 263 -2.44 -1.77 15.47
CA SER A 263 -2.03 -3.01 14.78
C SER A 263 -2.70 -3.17 13.42
N MET A 264 -3.94 -2.68 13.28
CA MET A 264 -4.73 -2.74 12.04
C MET A 264 -4.52 -1.50 11.14
N TRP A 265 -3.89 -0.45 11.65
CA TRP A 265 -3.58 0.74 10.85
C TRP A 265 -2.40 0.42 9.92
N MET A 266 -2.55 0.72 8.62
CA MET A 266 -1.51 0.46 7.61
C MET A 266 -1.16 1.69 6.78
N LEU A 267 0.12 1.84 6.46
CA LEU A 267 0.65 2.79 5.47
C LEU A 267 0.98 2.04 4.18
N LEU A 268 0.28 2.38 3.10
CA LEU A 268 0.35 1.69 1.80
C LEU A 268 0.61 2.68 0.67
N GLU A 269 1.48 2.35 -0.27
CA GLU A 269 1.84 3.23 -1.39
C GLU A 269 0.62 3.57 -2.25
N ARG A 270 0.47 4.84 -2.65
CA ARG A 270 -0.70 5.35 -3.39
C ARG A 270 -0.98 4.59 -4.69
N VAL A 271 0.05 4.03 -5.32
CA VAL A 271 -0.04 3.21 -6.55
C VAL A 271 -0.78 1.87 -6.36
N ARG A 272 -0.97 1.41 -5.11
CA ARG A 272 -1.71 0.18 -4.77
C ARG A 272 -3.23 0.36 -4.77
N PHE A 273 -3.71 1.59 -4.88
CA PHE A 273 -5.14 1.94 -4.83
C PHE A 273 -5.68 2.29 -6.21
N THR A 274 -6.93 1.94 -6.46
CA THR A 274 -7.73 2.45 -7.59
C THR A 274 -8.79 3.41 -7.03
N LEU A 275 -8.76 4.66 -7.51
CA LEU A 275 -9.64 5.73 -7.00
C LEU A 275 -10.91 5.91 -7.83
N ASP A 276 -10.93 5.35 -9.03
CA ASP A 276 -12.09 5.18 -9.91
C ASP A 276 -12.76 3.80 -9.70
N GLY A 277 -12.02 2.79 -9.26
CA GLY A 277 -12.50 1.41 -9.07
C GLY A 277 -12.49 0.58 -10.36
N ILE A 278 -11.81 1.05 -11.41
CA ILE A 278 -11.78 0.41 -12.75
C ILE A 278 -10.54 -0.47 -12.96
N GLU A 279 -9.56 -0.44 -12.06
CA GLU A 279 -8.36 -1.28 -12.15
C GLU A 279 -8.53 -2.57 -11.31
N CYS A 280 -8.19 -3.71 -11.91
CA CYS A 280 -8.12 -4.99 -11.20
C CYS A 280 -6.90 -5.09 -10.28
N ASP A 281 -7.01 -5.96 -9.27
CA ASP A 281 -5.92 -6.37 -8.38
C ASP A 281 -5.22 -5.17 -7.70
N LYS A 282 -6.04 -4.19 -7.29
CA LYS A 282 -5.71 -3.00 -6.49
C LYS A 282 -6.77 -2.75 -5.40
N ILE A 283 -6.36 -2.09 -4.32
CA ILE A 283 -7.24 -1.72 -3.20
C ILE A 283 -8.34 -0.77 -3.69
N GLY A 284 -9.60 -1.11 -3.42
CA GLY A 284 -10.76 -0.33 -3.86
C GLY A 284 -11.37 -0.78 -5.20
N VAL A 285 -11.00 -1.96 -5.70
CA VAL A 285 -11.57 -2.58 -6.91
C VAL A 285 -13.10 -2.56 -6.92
N GLY A 286 -13.67 -2.01 -7.98
CA GLY A 286 -15.11 -1.85 -8.16
C GLY A 286 -15.76 -2.97 -8.97
N TYR A 287 -17.09 -2.93 -9.05
CA TYR A 287 -17.88 -3.83 -9.89
C TYR A 287 -17.51 -3.73 -11.37
N GLU A 288 -17.14 -2.55 -11.87
CA GLU A 288 -16.79 -2.34 -13.27
C GLU A 288 -15.52 -3.09 -13.68
N ALA A 289 -14.44 -2.98 -12.89
CA ALA A 289 -13.20 -3.74 -13.10
C ALA A 289 -13.43 -5.25 -13.12
N TYR A 290 -14.23 -5.73 -12.16
CA TYR A 290 -14.53 -7.15 -12.00
C TYR A 290 -15.43 -7.71 -13.12
N ASN A 291 -16.41 -6.95 -13.61
CA ASN A 291 -17.27 -7.42 -14.71
C ASN A 291 -16.56 -7.34 -16.07
N ASN A 292 -15.76 -6.31 -16.30
CA ASN A 292 -15.12 -6.04 -17.59
C ASN A 292 -13.77 -6.76 -17.78
N GLN A 293 -13.49 -7.83 -17.02
CA GLN A 293 -12.24 -8.58 -17.16
C GLN A 293 -12.08 -9.22 -18.54
N PRO A 294 -10.88 -9.17 -19.14
CA PRO A 294 -10.58 -9.95 -20.33
C PRO A 294 -10.73 -11.45 -20.03
N ASN A 295 -11.50 -12.15 -20.87
CA ASN A 295 -11.75 -13.59 -20.75
C ASN A 295 -12.30 -14.03 -19.38
N PHE A 296 -13.14 -13.22 -18.72
CA PHE A 296 -13.67 -13.44 -17.35
C PHE A 296 -13.97 -14.91 -17.00
N CYS A 297 -14.68 -15.65 -17.87
CA CYS A 297 -15.11 -17.04 -17.64
C CYS A 297 -14.01 -18.11 -17.79
N TYR A 298 -12.83 -17.74 -18.30
CA TYR A 298 -11.65 -18.59 -18.47
C TYR A 298 -10.47 -18.13 -17.60
N ALA A 299 -10.55 -16.92 -17.01
CA ALA A 299 -9.65 -16.49 -15.95
C ALA A 299 -9.86 -17.34 -14.68
N PRO A 300 -8.82 -17.56 -13.84
CA PRO A 300 -8.98 -18.26 -12.57
C PRO A 300 -9.98 -17.58 -11.62
N TYR A 301 -10.60 -18.38 -10.75
CA TYR A 301 -11.36 -17.89 -9.60
C TYR A 301 -10.51 -16.90 -8.78
N TRP A 302 -11.12 -15.88 -8.18
CA TRP A 302 -10.47 -14.74 -7.49
C TRP A 302 -9.64 -13.77 -8.36
N SER A 303 -9.58 -13.94 -9.69
CA SER A 303 -9.00 -12.89 -10.57
C SER A 303 -9.70 -11.54 -10.37
N CYS A 304 -8.93 -10.44 -10.46
CA CYS A 304 -9.30 -9.06 -10.09
C CYS A 304 -9.24 -8.72 -8.60
N LEU A 305 -9.22 -9.72 -7.69
CA LEU A 305 -9.42 -9.52 -6.25
C LEU A 305 -8.15 -9.77 -5.40
N HIS A 306 -6.97 -9.75 -6.00
CA HIS A 306 -5.68 -9.78 -5.28
C HIS A 306 -5.27 -8.38 -4.80
N ASN A 307 -4.17 -8.29 -4.04
CA ASN A 307 -3.59 -7.05 -3.52
C ASN A 307 -4.60 -6.15 -2.77
N GLN A 308 -5.52 -6.78 -2.02
CA GLN A 308 -6.46 -6.08 -1.14
C GLN A 308 -5.87 -5.93 0.26
N LEU A 309 -6.52 -5.17 1.15
CA LEU A 309 -5.99 -4.89 2.50
C LEU A 309 -5.67 -6.17 3.29
N TRP A 310 -6.51 -7.19 3.20
CA TRP A 310 -6.26 -8.49 3.85
C TRP A 310 -4.97 -9.18 3.38
N ASN A 311 -4.55 -9.00 2.12
CA ASN A 311 -3.31 -9.60 1.61
C ASN A 311 -2.07 -8.94 2.22
N PHE A 312 -2.09 -7.61 2.39
CA PHE A 312 -1.00 -6.87 3.00
C PHE A 312 -0.91 -7.12 4.51
N HIS A 313 -2.05 -7.17 5.20
CA HIS A 313 -2.11 -7.56 6.61
C HIS A 313 -1.64 -9.01 6.83
N GLU A 314 -2.08 -9.98 6.01
CA GLU A 314 -1.62 -11.37 6.10
C GLU A 314 -0.11 -11.51 5.79
N ALA A 315 0.42 -10.74 4.85
CA ALA A 315 1.86 -10.70 4.58
C ALA A 315 2.65 -10.21 5.81
N ASP A 316 2.16 -9.20 6.52
CA ASP A 316 2.80 -8.69 7.73
C ASP A 316 2.65 -9.62 8.94
N VAL A 317 1.50 -10.26 9.14
CA VAL A 317 1.34 -11.33 10.15
C VAL A 317 2.33 -12.47 9.90
N ASN A 318 2.52 -12.88 8.63
CA ASN A 318 3.52 -13.88 8.25
C ASN A 318 4.97 -13.42 8.51
N ARG A 319 5.26 -12.12 8.47
CA ARG A 319 6.57 -11.55 8.82
C ARG A 319 6.78 -11.48 10.34
N ILE A 320 5.77 -11.03 11.08
CA ILE A 320 5.80 -10.95 12.55
C ILE A 320 5.99 -12.36 13.16
N ASN A 321 5.27 -13.37 12.66
CA ASN A 321 5.46 -14.78 13.05
C ASN A 321 6.89 -15.29 12.80
N ARG A 322 7.56 -14.76 11.77
CA ARG A 322 8.98 -15.04 11.44
C ARG A 322 9.96 -14.08 12.14
N HIS A 323 9.51 -13.34 13.15
CA HIS A 323 10.28 -12.37 13.92
C HIS A 323 10.93 -11.28 13.02
N GLN A 324 10.19 -10.82 12.01
CA GLN A 324 10.59 -9.76 11.08
C GLN A 324 9.66 -8.55 11.18
N PHE A 325 10.20 -7.34 11.04
CA PHE A 325 9.41 -6.11 11.04
C PHE A 325 8.35 -6.11 9.92
N PRO A 326 7.11 -5.63 10.18
CA PRO A 326 6.10 -5.44 9.14
C PRO A 326 6.52 -4.39 8.10
N LEU A 327 5.85 -4.39 6.95
CA LEU A 327 6.08 -3.50 5.80
C LEU A 327 4.95 -2.47 5.62
N TYR A 328 3.74 -2.77 6.09
CA TYR A 328 2.52 -2.00 5.88
C TYR A 328 1.91 -1.56 7.21
N GLY A 329 1.85 -2.44 8.21
CA GLY A 329 1.44 -2.09 9.58
C GLY A 329 2.30 -0.97 10.19
N LEU A 330 1.70 -0.14 11.04
CA LEU A 330 2.40 0.94 11.77
C LEU A 330 3.12 0.43 13.02
N GLU A 331 2.48 -0.46 13.77
CA GLU A 331 3.04 -1.05 14.98
C GLU A 331 4.35 -1.81 14.70
N GLY A 332 5.29 -1.77 15.65
CA GLY A 332 6.64 -2.35 15.50
C GLY A 332 7.58 -1.56 14.58
N ARG A 333 7.09 -0.78 13.61
CA ARG A 333 7.93 0.14 12.81
C ARG A 333 8.15 1.50 13.48
N PHE A 334 7.10 2.04 14.09
CA PHE A 334 7.09 3.38 14.67
C PHE A 334 6.81 3.34 16.17
N GLU A 335 7.46 4.23 16.92
CA GLU A 335 7.30 4.36 18.36
C GLU A 335 6.28 5.47 18.69
N ARG A 336 5.62 5.35 19.84
CA ARG A 336 4.70 6.37 20.41
C ARG A 336 3.60 6.84 19.43
N ILE A 337 3.03 5.90 18.67
CA ILE A 337 1.98 6.16 17.66
C ILE A 337 0.78 6.85 18.33
N ASN A 338 0.43 8.03 17.83
CA ASN A 338 -0.62 8.93 18.32
C ASN A 338 -0.54 9.25 19.84
N GLN A 339 0.61 9.07 20.51
CA GLN A 339 0.80 9.38 21.93
C GLN A 339 1.24 10.83 22.13
N HIS A 340 0.40 11.79 21.70
CA HIS A 340 0.65 13.23 21.90
C HIS A 340 -0.38 13.87 22.87
N PRO A 341 -0.08 15.01 23.51
CA PRO A 341 -0.91 15.53 24.61
C PRO A 341 -2.36 15.85 24.23
N ASN A 342 -2.59 16.20 22.96
CA ASN A 342 -3.91 16.52 22.40
C ASN A 342 -4.35 15.44 21.39
N ALA A 343 -4.03 14.16 21.66
CA ALA A 343 -4.36 13.03 20.80
C ALA A 343 -5.88 12.86 20.65
N GLY A 344 -6.40 13.40 19.55
CA GLY A 344 -7.77 13.18 19.13
C GLY A 344 -7.96 11.80 18.52
N PRO A 345 -9.21 11.29 18.49
CA PRO A 345 -9.55 10.09 17.73
C PRO A 345 -9.25 10.25 16.23
N GLN A 346 -9.18 11.49 15.71
CA GLN A 346 -9.01 11.79 14.29
C GLN A 346 -7.61 12.32 13.93
N SER A 347 -6.59 12.08 14.77
CA SER A 347 -5.18 12.46 14.47
C SER A 347 -4.27 11.27 14.21
N PHE A 348 -3.21 11.49 13.44
CA PHE A 348 -2.09 10.57 13.29
C PHE A 348 -0.77 11.29 13.62
N SER A 349 -0.03 10.75 14.59
CA SER A 349 1.35 11.16 14.86
C SER A 349 2.26 9.96 15.10
N ILE A 350 3.57 10.16 14.93
CA ILE A 350 4.61 9.23 15.37
C ILE A 350 5.56 9.94 16.33
N GLY A 351 6.15 9.19 17.26
CA GLY A 351 7.26 9.70 18.07
C GLY A 351 8.50 9.94 17.22
N VAL A 352 9.13 11.10 17.37
CA VAL A 352 10.50 11.31 16.89
C VAL A 352 11.44 10.53 17.82
N THR A 353 12.29 9.67 17.26
CA THR A 353 13.23 8.84 18.02
C THR A 353 14.60 9.51 18.20
N GLU A 354 14.94 10.46 17.33
CA GLU A 354 16.12 11.33 17.50
C GLU A 354 15.89 12.34 18.65
N THR A 355 16.95 12.67 19.38
CA THR A 355 16.91 13.73 20.40
C THR A 355 17.10 15.10 19.75
N LEU A 356 16.00 15.82 19.51
CA LEU A 356 16.05 17.15 18.92
C LEU A 356 16.38 18.22 19.97
N ASN A 357 17.43 18.98 19.73
CA ASN A 357 17.83 20.14 20.53
C ASN A 357 17.02 21.38 20.13
N THR A 358 16.26 21.95 21.07
CA THR A 358 15.56 23.24 20.90
C THR A 358 16.46 24.40 21.27
N ASN A 359 16.44 25.46 20.46
CA ASN A 359 17.07 26.74 20.75
C ASN A 359 16.11 27.65 21.54
N LEU A 360 16.38 27.81 22.83
CA LEU A 360 15.54 28.53 23.78
C LEU A 360 16.28 29.76 24.32
N MET A 361 15.70 30.95 24.15
CA MET A 361 16.19 32.17 24.78
C MET A 361 15.43 32.47 26.08
N ILE A 362 16.17 32.72 27.15
CA ILE A 362 15.64 33.19 28.44
C ILE A 362 16.26 34.55 28.77
N GLU A 363 15.42 35.54 29.03
CA GLU A 363 15.80 36.89 29.47
C GLU A 363 15.41 37.06 30.95
N LEU A 364 16.38 37.41 31.79
CA LEU A 364 16.25 37.52 33.25
C LEU A 364 16.56 38.94 33.73
N ARG A 365 15.75 39.47 34.65
CA ARG A 365 16.09 40.68 35.43
C ARG A 365 16.89 40.29 36.68
N ALA A 366 18.13 39.86 36.44
CA ALA A 366 19.10 39.38 37.44
C ALA A 366 20.49 39.95 37.13
N ASP A 367 21.39 39.93 38.12
CA ASP A 367 22.72 40.55 38.05
C ASP A 367 23.79 39.57 37.59
N ASP A 368 23.78 38.31 38.04
CA ASP A 368 24.50 37.22 37.37
C ASP A 368 23.73 35.89 37.43
N ILE A 369 24.29 34.83 36.85
CA ILE A 369 23.74 33.46 36.95
C ILE A 369 24.85 32.42 37.14
N GLU A 370 24.53 31.40 37.95
CA GLU A 370 25.28 30.16 38.09
C GLU A 370 24.55 29.01 37.37
N TYR A 371 25.31 28.00 36.93
CA TYR A 371 24.78 26.78 36.32
C TYR A 371 25.15 25.56 37.14
N VAL A 372 24.14 24.89 37.71
CA VAL A 372 24.30 23.78 38.64
C VAL A 372 23.69 22.53 38.01
N PHE A 373 24.53 21.73 37.36
CA PHE A 373 24.18 20.41 36.83
C PHE A 373 24.52 19.30 37.82
N GLN A 374 23.75 18.21 37.80
CA GLN A 374 24.00 17.02 38.62
C GLN A 374 24.78 15.97 37.84
N LYS A 375 25.60 15.19 38.56
CA LYS A 375 26.42 14.11 38.02
C LYS A 375 26.34 12.90 38.95
N SER A 376 25.95 11.75 38.40
CA SER A 376 25.93 10.46 39.09
C SER A 376 26.70 9.41 38.28
N PRO A 377 27.43 8.48 38.92
CA PRO A 377 28.00 7.32 38.23
C PRO A 377 26.87 6.43 37.68
N GLY A 378 27.08 5.82 36.52
CA GLY A 378 26.18 4.86 35.92
C GLY A 378 26.93 3.66 35.34
N LYS A 379 26.22 2.56 35.07
CA LYS A 379 26.77 1.33 34.51
C LYS A 379 25.89 0.69 33.45
N ILE A 380 26.51 -0.06 32.54
CA ILE A 380 25.85 -0.91 31.56
C ILE A 380 25.62 -2.28 32.22
N ILE A 381 24.37 -2.72 32.32
CA ILE A 381 23.99 -4.01 32.91
C ILE A 381 24.04 -5.12 31.85
N ASN A 382 23.54 -4.84 30.65
CA ASN A 382 23.36 -5.85 29.60
C ASN A 382 23.35 -5.23 28.20
N ILE A 383 23.75 -6.02 27.19
CA ILE A 383 23.59 -5.72 25.76
C ILE A 383 22.98 -6.95 25.10
N ALA A 384 21.71 -6.86 24.68
CA ALA A 384 21.02 -7.93 23.97
C ALA A 384 20.92 -7.62 22.47
N ILE A 385 21.44 -8.52 21.63
CA ILE A 385 21.35 -8.44 20.16
C ILE A 385 20.95 -9.81 19.61
N PRO A 386 19.74 -9.99 19.03
CA PRO A 386 19.38 -11.23 18.36
C PRO A 386 20.14 -11.39 17.04
N THR A 387 20.28 -12.63 16.56
CA THR A 387 20.80 -12.91 15.20
C THR A 387 19.71 -12.60 14.17
N PHE A 388 20.09 -11.98 13.05
CA PHE A 388 19.18 -11.51 11.99
C PHE A 388 19.77 -11.69 10.59
N GLU A 389 18.92 -11.67 9.56
CA GLU A 389 19.31 -11.81 8.14
C GLU A 389 19.83 -10.49 7.58
N ALA A 390 21.07 -10.49 7.07
CA ALA A 390 21.71 -9.28 6.56
C ALA A 390 20.97 -8.67 5.36
N LEU A 391 21.08 -7.34 5.19
CA LEU A 391 20.45 -6.50 4.16
C LEU A 391 18.91 -6.51 4.07
N LYS A 392 18.24 -7.58 4.51
CA LYS A 392 16.79 -7.80 4.46
C LYS A 392 16.11 -7.49 5.80
N GLN A 393 16.88 -7.53 6.89
CA GLN A 393 16.52 -7.07 8.22
C GLN A 393 17.60 -6.10 8.73
N PHE A 394 17.22 -5.28 9.72
CA PHE A 394 18.17 -4.57 10.57
C PHE A 394 18.15 -5.20 11.97
N GLY A 395 19.29 -5.21 12.63
CA GLY A 395 19.40 -5.66 14.02
C GLY A 395 18.88 -4.60 14.98
N VAL A 396 18.49 -5.01 16.18
CA VAL A 396 18.25 -4.09 17.30
C VAL A 396 19.15 -4.50 18.45
N ALA A 397 20.05 -3.61 18.87
CA ALA A 397 20.83 -3.76 20.08
C ALA A 397 20.14 -3.03 21.23
N ALA A 398 19.59 -3.79 22.17
CA ALA A 398 19.01 -3.27 23.41
C ALA A 398 20.09 -3.20 24.49
N VAL A 399 20.50 -1.99 24.86
CA VAL A 399 21.50 -1.71 25.89
C VAL A 399 20.79 -1.25 27.16
N THR A 400 20.90 -2.02 28.24
CA THR A 400 20.30 -1.71 29.53
C THR A 400 21.33 -1.05 30.44
N THR A 401 21.00 0.12 30.97
CA THR A 401 21.88 0.96 31.80
C THR A 401 21.20 1.32 33.13
N LYS A 402 22.00 1.58 34.18
CA LYS A 402 21.52 1.98 35.50
C LYS A 402 22.34 3.13 36.06
N ASN A 403 21.66 4.10 36.67
CA ASN A 403 22.28 5.10 37.54
C ASN A 403 22.58 4.46 38.91
N THR A 404 23.83 4.54 39.35
CA THR A 404 24.32 3.99 40.62
C THR A 404 24.67 5.07 41.65
N GLY A 405 24.34 6.33 41.37
CA GLY A 405 24.42 7.45 42.31
C GLY A 405 23.09 7.78 42.98
N GLU A 406 23.11 8.86 43.76
CA GLU A 406 22.00 9.31 44.62
C GLU A 406 21.17 10.45 44.03
N VAL A 407 21.63 11.08 42.94
CA VAL A 407 20.92 12.17 42.24
C VAL A 407 20.53 11.79 40.80
N GLU A 408 19.50 12.45 40.28
CA GLU A 408 19.07 12.32 38.88
C GLU A 408 20.10 13.02 37.98
N ALA A 409 20.58 12.32 36.96
CA ALA A 409 21.69 12.79 36.14
C ALA A 409 21.49 12.46 34.67
N SER A 410 22.13 13.27 33.82
CA SER A 410 22.14 13.12 32.38
C SER A 410 23.28 12.23 31.90
N TYR A 411 23.01 11.41 30.89
CA TYR A 411 23.93 10.44 30.31
C TYR A 411 23.85 10.48 28.78
N SER A 412 24.95 10.10 28.14
CA SER A 412 24.97 9.84 26.70
C SER A 412 25.60 8.48 26.40
N LEU A 413 25.12 7.81 25.36
CA LEU A 413 25.50 6.44 25.04
C LEU A 413 25.85 6.30 23.56
N THR A 414 27.13 6.07 23.28
CA THR A 414 27.59 5.67 21.94
C THR A 414 27.53 4.16 21.78
N PHE A 415 27.40 3.72 20.53
CA PHE A 415 27.42 2.31 20.16
C PHE A 415 28.29 2.13 18.90
N ASP A 416 29.61 2.08 19.11
CA ASP A 416 30.59 1.92 18.02
C ASP A 416 30.65 0.47 17.53
N CYS A 417 30.89 0.25 16.24
CA CYS A 417 30.79 -1.06 15.61
C CYS A 417 31.89 -1.34 14.56
N SER A 418 32.21 -2.62 14.43
CA SER A 418 33.16 -3.14 13.44
C SER A 418 32.82 -2.73 12.00
N LYS A 419 33.86 -2.45 11.20
CA LYS A 419 33.76 -2.10 9.77
C LYS A 419 32.80 -3.04 9.01
N GLY A 420 31.77 -2.46 8.39
CA GLY A 420 30.71 -3.19 7.69
C GLY A 420 29.38 -3.26 8.45
N VAL A 421 29.25 -2.50 9.54
CA VAL A 421 27.99 -1.94 10.03
C VAL A 421 27.99 -0.44 9.71
N ALA A 422 26.83 0.16 9.42
CA ALA A 422 26.69 1.61 9.34
C ALA A 422 26.96 2.28 10.70
N PHE A 423 27.29 3.57 10.70
CA PHE A 423 27.40 4.32 11.95
C PHE A 423 26.03 4.40 12.65
N VAL A 424 26.06 4.50 13.97
CA VAL A 424 24.88 4.54 14.85
C VAL A 424 24.90 5.88 15.57
N GLU A 425 23.74 6.52 15.70
CA GLU A 425 23.66 7.80 16.40
C GLU A 425 23.75 7.63 17.92
N GLU A 426 24.60 8.44 18.57
CA GLU A 426 24.69 8.60 20.02
C GLU A 426 23.37 9.08 20.62
N GLN A 427 22.85 8.34 21.61
CA GLN A 427 21.56 8.62 22.27
C GLN A 427 21.74 9.25 23.64
N PHE A 428 21.12 10.41 23.83
CA PHE A 428 21.03 11.14 25.09
C PHE A 428 19.82 10.69 25.93
N PHE A 429 19.98 10.60 27.25
CA PHE A 429 18.88 10.36 28.19
C PHE A 429 19.24 10.67 29.64
N ILE A 430 18.22 10.79 30.49
CA ILE A 430 18.34 11.01 31.93
C ILE A 430 17.88 9.75 32.66
N ILE A 431 18.54 9.43 33.78
CA ILE A 431 18.19 8.27 34.62
C ILE A 431 18.08 8.73 36.08
N LYS A 432 16.98 8.37 36.73
CA LYS A 432 16.75 8.60 38.16
C LYS A 432 17.70 7.77 39.04
N PRO A 433 18.02 8.22 40.26
CA PRO A 433 18.93 7.48 41.14
C PRO A 433 18.40 6.07 41.41
N ASN A 434 19.30 5.09 41.30
CA ASN A 434 19.00 3.65 41.36
C ASN A 434 18.09 3.06 40.25
N ASP A 435 17.58 3.87 39.32
CA ASP A 435 16.66 3.46 38.25
C ASP A 435 17.40 2.85 37.03
N VAL A 436 16.65 2.16 36.16
CA VAL A 436 17.16 1.35 35.04
C VAL A 436 16.49 1.74 33.74
N THR A 437 17.27 2.16 32.74
CA THR A 437 16.78 2.54 31.40
C THR A 437 17.41 1.68 30.32
N THR A 438 16.59 1.17 29.40
CA THR A 438 17.05 0.46 28.19
C THR A 438 16.92 1.35 26.96
N ARG A 439 17.96 1.38 26.14
CA ARG A 439 18.01 2.12 24.85
C ARG A 439 18.24 1.15 23.70
N SER A 440 17.65 1.45 22.54
CA SER A 440 17.61 0.56 21.39
C SER A 440 18.29 1.19 20.19
N PHE A 441 19.30 0.52 19.64
CA PHE A 441 20.06 0.97 18.47
C PHE A 441 19.75 0.09 17.25
N LYS A 442 19.42 0.69 16.11
CA LYS A 442 19.14 -0.01 14.85
C LYS A 442 20.46 -0.25 14.09
N LEU A 443 20.81 -1.51 13.87
CA LEU A 443 22.08 -1.93 13.28
C LEU A 443 21.90 -2.36 11.81
N TYR A 444 22.55 -1.65 10.90
CA TYR A 444 22.49 -1.90 9.46
C TYR A 444 23.83 -2.47 8.95
N PRO A 445 23.96 -3.81 8.78
CA PRO A 445 25.15 -4.41 8.18
C PRO A 445 25.18 -4.12 6.67
N THR A 446 26.38 -3.88 6.13
CA THR A 446 26.59 -3.52 4.72
C THR A 446 27.13 -4.68 3.87
N LYS A 447 27.03 -5.92 4.36
CA LYS A 447 27.44 -7.14 3.68
C LYS A 447 26.24 -8.07 3.53
N ASP A 448 26.20 -8.79 2.42
CA ASP A 448 25.27 -9.88 2.09
C ASP A 448 25.63 -11.19 2.82
N GLN A 449 26.92 -11.47 2.99
CA GLN A 449 27.42 -12.71 3.58
C GLN A 449 27.25 -12.75 5.10
N ALA A 450 27.03 -13.95 5.64
CA ALA A 450 26.98 -14.22 7.08
C ALA A 450 28.32 -13.83 7.73
N ALA A 451 28.28 -12.89 8.68
CA ALA A 451 29.47 -12.31 9.29
C ALA A 451 29.33 -12.21 10.81
N LYS A 452 30.46 -12.11 11.50
CA LYS A 452 30.54 -11.78 12.93
C LYS A 452 31.07 -10.36 13.10
N TYR A 453 30.39 -9.59 13.93
CA TYR A 453 30.71 -8.20 14.21
C TYR A 453 30.94 -8.03 15.71
N ARG A 454 31.87 -7.14 16.09
CA ARG A 454 32.01 -6.64 17.45
C ARG A 454 31.50 -5.20 17.52
N CYS A 455 30.84 -4.85 18.61
CA CYS A 455 30.46 -3.47 18.91
C CYS A 455 30.74 -3.17 20.39
N THR A 456 30.98 -1.90 20.68
CA THR A 456 31.37 -1.42 22.01
C THR A 456 30.43 -0.28 22.40
N ALA A 457 29.63 -0.52 23.44
CA ALA A 457 28.81 0.50 24.06
C ALA A 457 29.67 1.29 25.05
N ILE A 458 29.60 2.62 25.00
CA ILE A 458 30.36 3.52 25.89
C ILE A 458 29.38 4.49 26.54
N LEU A 459 29.25 4.41 27.86
CA LEU A 459 28.37 5.26 28.66
C LEU A 459 29.14 6.48 29.19
N LYS A 460 28.68 7.68 28.83
CA LYS A 460 29.25 8.96 29.27
C LYS A 460 28.39 9.62 30.35
N ASP A 461 29.03 10.36 31.25
CA ASP A 461 28.36 11.24 32.21
C ASP A 461 28.01 12.63 31.63
N SER A 462 27.41 13.45 32.49
CA SER A 462 27.05 14.87 32.27
C SER A 462 28.25 15.80 32.03
N GLN A 463 29.49 15.30 32.12
CA GLN A 463 30.73 15.98 31.76
C GLN A 463 31.41 15.33 30.54
N PHE A 464 30.70 14.46 29.82
CA PHE A 464 31.14 13.71 28.64
C PHE A 464 32.27 12.69 28.90
N ASN A 465 32.58 12.39 30.16
CA ASN A 465 33.60 11.40 30.52
C ASN A 465 33.00 10.00 30.47
N GLU A 466 33.78 9.05 29.97
CA GLU A 466 33.46 7.63 30.01
C GLU A 466 33.38 7.13 31.46
N VAL A 467 32.23 6.56 31.82
CA VAL A 467 31.96 5.98 33.15
C VAL A 467 32.00 4.47 33.12
N ASP A 468 31.54 3.87 32.01
CA ASP A 468 31.49 2.42 31.83
C ASP A 468 31.54 2.05 30.33
N ARG A 469 32.07 0.86 30.04
CA ARG A 469 32.28 0.35 28.69
C ARG A 469 32.01 -1.15 28.63
N ALA A 470 31.18 -1.57 27.68
CA ALA A 470 30.84 -2.97 27.48
C ALA A 470 31.00 -3.37 26.00
N GLU A 471 31.81 -4.41 25.74
CA GLU A 471 31.90 -5.05 24.42
C GLU A 471 30.83 -6.12 24.24
N CYS A 472 30.32 -6.24 23.03
CA CYS A 472 29.41 -7.29 22.60
C CYS A 472 29.81 -7.84 21.23
N GLN A 473 29.35 -9.05 20.91
CA GLN A 473 29.54 -9.66 19.60
C GLN A 473 28.21 -10.19 19.08
N PHE A 474 27.91 -9.94 17.81
CA PHE A 474 26.72 -10.48 17.16
C PHE A 474 27.07 -11.11 15.81
N SER A 475 26.17 -11.94 15.29
CA SER A 475 26.28 -12.58 13.99
C SER A 475 25.07 -12.27 13.12
N THR A 476 25.31 -12.13 11.82
CA THR A 476 24.26 -12.12 10.79
C THR A 476 24.16 -13.47 10.10
N THR A 477 22.97 -13.85 9.65
CA THR A 477 22.80 -14.86 8.60
C THR A 477 22.92 -14.19 7.23
N ALA A 478 23.33 -14.97 6.22
CA ALA A 478 23.50 -14.46 4.86
C ALA A 478 22.16 -14.10 4.22
N THR A 479 22.13 -13.05 3.41
CA THR A 479 20.96 -12.66 2.63
C THR A 479 20.60 -13.76 1.62
N VAL A 480 19.38 -14.31 1.71
CA VAL A 480 18.86 -15.18 0.65
C VAL A 480 18.36 -14.28 -0.47
N LEU A 481 19.24 -14.03 -1.45
CA LEU A 481 18.88 -13.39 -2.70
C LEU A 481 17.99 -14.34 -3.52
N ASP A 482 16.79 -13.89 -3.85
CA ASP A 482 15.97 -14.55 -4.87
C ASP A 482 16.61 -14.30 -6.24
N ASN A 483 16.93 -15.38 -6.97
CA ASN A 483 17.44 -15.29 -8.34
C ASN A 483 16.38 -14.79 -9.34
N GLY A 484 15.15 -14.55 -8.90
CA GLY A 484 14.13 -13.80 -9.64
C GLY A 484 13.78 -14.52 -10.93
N THR A 485 13.29 -15.75 -10.83
CA THR A 485 12.97 -16.59 -12.00
C THR A 485 11.77 -16.04 -12.78
N GLN A 486 12.02 -15.02 -13.60
CA GLN A 486 11.12 -14.48 -14.64
C GLN A 486 10.91 -15.47 -15.80
N VAL A 487 11.06 -16.77 -15.55
CA VAL A 487 11.01 -17.80 -16.57
C VAL A 487 9.57 -18.27 -16.72
N THR A 488 8.87 -17.71 -17.71
CA THR A 488 7.53 -18.14 -18.14
C THR A 488 7.60 -19.55 -18.74
N ASN A 489 7.61 -20.55 -17.86
CA ASN A 489 7.97 -21.96 -18.10
C ASN A 489 9.41 -22.17 -18.58
N PRO A 490 10.06 -23.18 -17.98
CA PRO A 490 10.33 -24.40 -18.75
C PRO A 490 9.50 -25.54 -18.17
N PHE A 491 8.86 -26.33 -19.03
CA PHE A 491 8.51 -27.69 -18.65
C PHE A 491 9.82 -28.45 -18.44
N GLN A 492 10.29 -28.53 -17.20
CA GLN A 492 11.36 -29.44 -16.81
C GLN A 492 10.84 -30.88 -16.89
N ILE A 493 10.94 -31.45 -18.10
CA ILE A 493 10.88 -32.90 -18.29
C ILE A 493 12.02 -33.49 -17.43
N PRO A 494 11.77 -34.44 -16.52
CA PRO A 494 12.82 -35.00 -15.68
C PRO A 494 13.92 -35.68 -16.52
N GLU A 495 15.16 -35.20 -16.42
CA GLU A 495 16.33 -35.78 -17.11
C GLU A 495 16.83 -37.09 -16.44
N THR A 496 15.92 -38.05 -16.25
CA THR A 496 16.22 -39.36 -15.65
C THR A 496 15.53 -40.53 -16.38
N LEU A 497 15.54 -40.52 -17.72
CA LEU A 497 15.20 -41.70 -18.53
C LEU A 497 16.47 -42.36 -19.11
N PRO A 498 16.83 -43.59 -18.71
CA PRO A 498 18.05 -44.25 -19.18
C PRO A 498 18.07 -44.53 -20.69
N LYS A 499 19.19 -44.23 -21.35
CA LYS A 499 19.44 -44.43 -22.80
C LYS A 499 19.61 -45.91 -23.21
N GLY A 500 18.93 -46.86 -22.54
CA GLY A 500 19.00 -48.30 -22.83
C GLY A 500 17.75 -48.89 -23.49
N PHE A 501 16.57 -48.30 -23.30
CA PHE A 501 15.30 -48.95 -23.62
C PHE A 501 15.01 -49.06 -25.15
N PHE A 502 15.45 -48.06 -25.93
CA PHE A 502 15.09 -47.96 -27.36
C PHE A 502 15.88 -48.91 -28.29
N GLU A 503 17.10 -49.33 -27.93
CA GLU A 503 17.83 -50.32 -28.75
C GLU A 503 17.22 -51.72 -28.62
N SER A 504 16.82 -52.12 -27.41
CA SER A 504 16.13 -53.39 -27.16
C SER A 504 14.84 -53.49 -27.97
N ILE A 505 14.04 -52.42 -28.00
CA ILE A 505 12.81 -52.38 -28.81
C ILE A 505 13.13 -52.49 -30.31
N ARG A 506 14.17 -51.82 -30.81
CA ARG A 506 14.52 -51.83 -32.25
C ARG A 506 14.88 -53.22 -32.77
N LEU A 507 15.55 -54.05 -31.97
CA LEU A 507 15.88 -55.45 -32.30
C LEU A 507 14.67 -56.40 -32.20
N ILE A 508 13.72 -56.11 -31.30
CA ILE A 508 12.46 -56.87 -31.20
C ILE A 508 11.54 -56.52 -32.38
N TRP A 509 11.46 -55.24 -32.76
CA TRP A 509 10.60 -54.77 -33.86
C TRP A 509 11.02 -55.33 -35.22
N THR A 510 12.32 -55.40 -35.53
CA THR A 510 12.78 -55.98 -36.81
C THR A 510 12.51 -57.48 -36.91
N LYS A 511 12.62 -58.24 -35.80
CA LYS A 511 12.20 -59.65 -35.76
C LYS A 511 10.69 -59.82 -35.93
N LEU A 512 9.88 -58.98 -35.28
CA LEU A 512 8.43 -59.01 -35.41
C LEU A 512 7.96 -58.66 -36.83
N VAL A 513 8.52 -57.61 -37.45
CA VAL A 513 8.15 -57.20 -38.82
C VAL A 513 8.50 -58.30 -39.82
N ASN A 514 9.70 -58.88 -39.76
CA ASN A 514 10.08 -59.96 -40.70
C ASN A 514 9.16 -61.19 -40.54
N GLY A 515 8.88 -61.61 -39.30
CA GLY A 515 7.93 -62.71 -39.04
C GLY A 515 6.48 -62.40 -39.46
N LEU A 516 6.06 -61.14 -39.41
CA LEU A 516 4.74 -60.71 -39.88
C LEU A 516 4.67 -60.68 -41.41
N VAL A 517 5.75 -60.30 -42.10
CA VAL A 517 5.84 -60.33 -43.56
C VAL A 517 5.72 -61.76 -44.07
N ASP A 518 6.50 -62.70 -43.54
CA ASP A 518 6.42 -64.12 -43.94
C ASP A 518 5.02 -64.74 -43.68
N PHE A 519 4.34 -64.31 -42.60
CA PHE A 519 2.98 -64.74 -42.27
C PHE A 519 1.90 -64.15 -43.19
N ILE A 520 2.14 -62.99 -43.79
CA ILE A 520 1.18 -62.27 -44.65
C ILE A 520 1.40 -62.56 -46.14
N THR A 521 2.64 -62.73 -46.61
CA THR A 521 2.93 -63.02 -48.03
C THR A 521 2.57 -64.45 -48.42
N GLY A 522 2.66 -65.41 -47.49
CA GLY A 522 2.24 -66.80 -47.69
C GLY A 522 3.06 -67.59 -48.72
N GLU A 523 4.25 -67.08 -49.09
CA GLU A 523 5.02 -67.53 -50.26
C GLU A 523 5.43 -69.03 -50.17
N SER A 524 5.67 -69.54 -48.96
CA SER A 524 5.96 -70.96 -48.72
C SER A 524 4.75 -71.91 -48.88
N CYS A 525 3.51 -71.44 -48.74
CA CYS A 525 2.32 -72.31 -48.75
C CYS A 525 1.70 -72.47 -50.16
N ARG A 526 1.91 -71.50 -51.06
CA ARG A 526 1.25 -71.40 -52.37
C ARG A 526 1.66 -72.46 -53.40
N ASN A 527 2.76 -73.19 -53.16
CA ASN A 527 3.33 -74.16 -54.09
C ASN A 527 3.16 -75.64 -53.67
N LYS A 528 2.32 -75.96 -52.67
CA LYS A 528 2.16 -77.36 -52.17
C LYS A 528 0.74 -77.88 -51.94
N CYS A 529 -0.27 -77.05 -51.64
CA CYS A 529 -1.67 -77.49 -51.54
C CYS A 529 -2.47 -76.96 -52.74
N SER A 530 -3.14 -77.83 -53.50
CA SER A 530 -3.79 -77.48 -54.78
C SER A 530 -5.32 -77.32 -54.72
N SER A 531 -5.92 -77.36 -53.54
CA SER A 531 -7.38 -77.22 -53.35
C SER A 531 -7.75 -76.45 -52.08
N PHE A 532 -8.86 -75.70 -52.16
CA PHE A 532 -9.39 -74.83 -51.10
C PHE A 532 -10.01 -75.61 -49.91
N PHE A 533 -10.43 -76.86 -50.11
CA PHE A 533 -11.10 -77.69 -49.10
C PHE A 533 -10.25 -78.85 -48.56
N ASP A 534 -8.95 -78.90 -48.85
CA ASP A 534 -8.05 -79.91 -48.28
C ASP A 534 -7.58 -79.50 -46.88
N PHE A 535 -8.42 -79.76 -45.89
CA PHE A 535 -8.15 -79.46 -44.48
C PHE A 535 -6.95 -80.22 -43.92
N SER A 536 -6.61 -81.40 -44.46
CA SER A 536 -5.45 -82.17 -44.00
C SER A 536 -4.14 -81.47 -44.39
N CYS A 537 -4.06 -80.97 -45.63
CA CYS A 537 -2.90 -80.21 -46.12
C CYS A 537 -2.70 -78.91 -45.29
N HIS A 538 -3.79 -78.22 -44.92
CA HIS A 538 -3.73 -76.96 -44.19
C HIS A 538 -3.37 -77.11 -42.71
N ILE A 539 -3.86 -78.15 -42.02
CA ILE A 539 -3.55 -78.40 -40.61
C ILE A 539 -2.09 -78.83 -40.44
N GLN A 540 -1.56 -79.68 -41.35
CA GLN A 540 -0.20 -80.21 -41.24
C GLN A 540 0.91 -79.15 -41.48
N TYR A 541 0.60 -78.06 -42.18
CA TYR A 541 1.56 -76.98 -42.49
C TYR A 541 1.22 -75.60 -41.88
N VAL A 542 0.21 -75.53 -41.01
CA VAL A 542 -0.11 -74.36 -40.15
C VAL A 542 -0.39 -73.04 -40.94
N CYS A 543 -0.97 -73.14 -42.14
CA CYS A 543 -1.31 -71.97 -42.96
C CYS A 543 -2.63 -71.29 -42.51
N LEU A 544 -2.61 -70.64 -41.34
CA LEU A 544 -3.80 -70.18 -40.59
C LEU A 544 -4.21 -68.70 -40.76
N SER A 545 -3.66 -68.00 -41.74
CA SER A 545 -3.82 -66.53 -41.94
C SER A 545 -5.29 -66.04 -41.97
N TRP A 546 -6.21 -66.80 -42.59
CA TRP A 546 -7.59 -66.35 -42.81
C TRP A 546 -8.46 -66.33 -41.53
N MET A 547 -8.28 -67.27 -40.59
CA MET A 547 -9.10 -67.31 -39.36
C MET A 547 -8.82 -66.11 -38.44
N VAL A 548 -7.57 -65.63 -38.40
CA VAL A 548 -7.17 -64.49 -37.58
C VAL A 548 -7.86 -63.20 -38.05
N MET A 549 -7.95 -63.00 -39.37
CA MET A 549 -8.64 -61.83 -39.96
C MET A 549 -10.13 -61.79 -39.63
N PHE A 550 -10.81 -62.95 -39.68
CA PHE A 550 -12.25 -63.02 -39.35
C PHE A 550 -12.51 -62.80 -37.86
N GLY A 551 -11.64 -63.32 -36.98
CA GLY A 551 -11.70 -63.09 -35.54
C GLY A 551 -11.48 -61.62 -35.15
N LEU A 552 -10.47 -60.96 -35.74
CA LEU A 552 -10.19 -59.54 -35.50
C LEU A 552 -11.39 -58.65 -35.88
N LEU A 553 -12.02 -58.89 -37.04
CA LEU A 553 -13.18 -58.13 -37.50
C LEU A 553 -14.34 -58.16 -36.50
N LEU A 554 -14.62 -59.34 -35.93
CA LEU A 554 -15.68 -59.53 -34.91
C LEU A 554 -15.36 -58.83 -33.58
N THR A 555 -14.08 -58.73 -33.19
CA THR A 555 -13.68 -58.03 -31.95
C THR A 555 -13.68 -56.50 -32.10
N LEU A 556 -13.35 -55.98 -33.28
CA LEU A 556 -13.23 -54.54 -33.50
C LEU A 556 -14.60 -53.82 -33.46
N PHE A 557 -15.64 -54.41 -34.05
CA PHE A 557 -16.97 -53.79 -34.15
C PHE A 557 -17.59 -53.37 -32.79
N PRO A 558 -17.71 -54.23 -31.75
CA PRO A 558 -18.24 -53.80 -30.46
C PRO A 558 -17.33 -52.78 -29.76
N THR A 559 -16.00 -52.90 -29.90
CA THR A 559 -15.07 -51.97 -29.26
C THR A 559 -15.10 -50.57 -29.87
N THR A 560 -15.27 -50.43 -31.19
CA THR A 560 -15.44 -49.12 -31.83
C THR A 560 -16.79 -48.48 -31.51
N CYS A 561 -17.87 -49.27 -31.38
CA CYS A 561 -19.16 -48.76 -30.88
C CYS A 561 -19.06 -48.22 -29.45
N VAL A 562 -18.39 -48.94 -28.52
CA VAL A 562 -18.17 -48.46 -27.15
C VAL A 562 -17.27 -47.22 -27.11
N LEU A 563 -16.22 -47.18 -27.95
CA LEU A 563 -15.34 -46.01 -28.04
C LEU A 563 -16.10 -44.77 -28.55
N LEU A 564 -16.91 -44.90 -29.61
CA LEU A 564 -17.75 -43.82 -30.13
C LEU A 564 -18.76 -43.33 -29.10
N TRP A 565 -19.39 -44.24 -28.33
CA TRP A 565 -20.30 -43.89 -27.25
C TRP A 565 -19.60 -43.09 -26.13
N LEU A 566 -18.40 -43.50 -25.70
CA LEU A 566 -17.62 -42.77 -24.70
C LEU A 566 -17.11 -41.41 -25.21
N LEU A 567 -16.75 -41.29 -26.49
CA LEU A 567 -16.34 -40.03 -27.11
C LEU A 567 -17.52 -39.06 -27.27
N HIS A 568 -18.72 -39.57 -27.57
CA HIS A 568 -19.97 -38.81 -27.57
C HIS A 568 -20.35 -38.35 -26.15
N GLN A 569 -20.17 -39.19 -25.11
CA GLN A 569 -20.42 -38.78 -23.72
C GLN A 569 -19.40 -37.73 -23.20
N LYS A 570 -18.29 -37.53 -23.92
CA LYS A 570 -17.25 -36.54 -23.64
C LYS A 570 -17.39 -35.23 -24.44
N GLY A 571 -18.43 -35.08 -25.25
CA GLY A 571 -18.72 -33.84 -26.00
C GLY A 571 -17.78 -33.56 -27.19
N LEU A 572 -16.99 -34.55 -27.65
CA LEU A 572 -16.04 -34.34 -28.75
C LEU A 572 -16.72 -33.97 -30.09
N PHE A 573 -17.98 -34.37 -30.24
CA PHE A 573 -18.76 -34.18 -31.47
C PHE A 573 -19.71 -32.98 -31.42
N ASP A 574 -19.78 -32.25 -30.31
CA ASP A 574 -20.67 -31.08 -30.16
C ASP A 574 -20.53 -30.06 -31.31
N PRO A 575 -19.32 -29.70 -31.80
CA PRO A 575 -19.16 -28.79 -32.94
C PRO A 575 -19.69 -29.31 -34.28
N LEU A 576 -19.88 -30.64 -34.43
CA LEU A 576 -20.48 -31.26 -35.60
C LEU A 576 -22.00 -31.33 -35.50
N TYR A 577 -22.55 -31.42 -34.28
CA TYR A 577 -23.99 -31.35 -34.03
C TYR A 577 -24.50 -29.91 -34.14
N ASP A 578 -23.80 -28.93 -33.55
CA ASP A 578 -24.14 -27.50 -33.71
C ASP A 578 -24.16 -27.09 -35.20
N TRP A 579 -23.17 -27.54 -35.99
CA TRP A 579 -23.13 -27.30 -37.45
C TRP A 579 -24.29 -27.98 -38.22
N TYR A 580 -24.78 -29.12 -37.73
CA TYR A 580 -25.88 -29.85 -38.34
C TYR A 580 -27.25 -29.22 -38.04
N GLU A 581 -27.50 -28.79 -36.80
CA GLU A 581 -28.74 -28.09 -36.45
C GLU A 581 -28.87 -26.75 -37.22
N ASP A 582 -27.78 -25.97 -37.31
CA ASP A 582 -27.72 -24.71 -38.08
C ASP A 582 -28.00 -24.88 -39.59
N HIS A 583 -27.83 -26.07 -40.16
CA HIS A 583 -28.08 -26.34 -41.59
C HIS A 583 -29.44 -26.96 -41.90
N PHE A 584 -30.12 -27.61 -40.94
CA PHE A 584 -31.29 -28.45 -41.26
C PHE A 584 -32.60 -28.11 -40.52
N ASP A 585 -32.61 -27.32 -39.43
CA ASP A 585 -33.88 -26.98 -38.74
C ASP A 585 -34.76 -25.93 -39.47
N SER A 586 -34.23 -25.29 -40.53
CA SER A 586 -34.92 -24.19 -41.21
C SER A 586 -36.26 -24.56 -41.88
N ASP A 587 -36.47 -25.84 -42.23
CA ASP A 587 -37.66 -26.28 -42.97
C ASP A 587 -38.85 -26.70 -42.07
N HIS A 588 -38.64 -27.07 -40.80
CA HIS A 588 -39.76 -27.46 -39.92
C HIS A 588 -40.56 -26.25 -39.39
N HIS A 589 -39.89 -25.11 -39.17
CA HIS A 589 -40.54 -23.89 -38.68
C HIS A 589 -41.53 -23.25 -39.68
N ARG A 590 -41.48 -23.61 -40.97
CA ARG A 590 -42.38 -23.05 -42.01
C ARG A 590 -43.80 -23.61 -41.98
N LEU A 591 -44.01 -24.84 -41.53
CA LEU A 591 -45.33 -25.50 -41.56
C LEU A 591 -46.25 -25.07 -40.41
N LEU A 592 -45.71 -24.95 -39.19
CA LEU A 592 -46.49 -24.57 -37.99
C LEU A 592 -47.01 -23.11 -38.02
N LEU A 593 -46.29 -22.22 -38.69
CA LEU A 593 -46.68 -20.81 -38.86
C LEU A 593 -47.83 -20.59 -39.86
N GLN A 594 -48.17 -21.59 -40.68
CA GLN A 594 -49.30 -21.52 -41.61
C GLN A 594 -50.60 -21.98 -40.93
N GLN A 595 -50.54 -23.03 -40.10
CA GLN A 595 -51.72 -23.63 -39.46
C GLN A 595 -52.33 -22.78 -38.34
N THR A 596 -51.55 -21.93 -37.68
CA THR A 596 -52.04 -21.00 -36.63
C THR A 596 -52.78 -19.77 -37.17
N ARG A 597 -52.79 -19.54 -38.50
CA ARG A 597 -53.31 -18.30 -39.09
C ARG A 597 -54.77 -18.35 -39.55
N GLU A 598 -55.37 -19.54 -39.66
CA GLU A 598 -56.75 -19.71 -40.14
C GLU A 598 -57.82 -19.70 -39.02
N ILE A 599 -57.45 -20.07 -37.79
CA ILE A 599 -58.41 -20.29 -36.69
C ILE A 599 -59.00 -18.98 -36.12
N ALA A 600 -58.37 -17.82 -36.37
CA ALA A 600 -58.69 -16.55 -35.73
C ALA A 600 -59.67 -15.63 -36.51
N LEU A 601 -60.24 -16.07 -37.64
CA LEU A 601 -60.96 -15.17 -38.57
C LEU A 601 -62.47 -15.44 -38.75
N ASN A 602 -63.06 -16.44 -38.10
CA ASN A 602 -64.40 -16.92 -38.46
C ASN A 602 -65.44 -17.02 -37.31
N HIS A 603 -65.53 -16.00 -36.45
CA HIS A 603 -66.76 -15.72 -35.69
C HIS A 603 -67.02 -14.21 -35.61
N ARG A 604 -68.19 -13.75 -36.11
CA ARG A 604 -68.55 -12.32 -36.19
C ARG A 604 -70.05 -12.13 -35.98
N HIS A 605 -70.40 -11.23 -35.04
CA HIS A 605 -71.76 -10.74 -34.74
C HIS A 605 -72.73 -11.78 -34.10
N HIS A 606 -73.81 -11.45 -33.38
CA HIS A 606 -74.49 -10.15 -33.12
C HIS A 606 -74.86 -9.92 -31.63
N HIS A 607 -75.38 -8.71 -31.36
CA HIS A 607 -75.71 -8.07 -30.08
C HIS A 607 -76.58 -8.83 -29.06
N ARG A 608 -76.42 -8.46 -27.78
CA ARG A 608 -77.44 -7.66 -27.05
C ARG A 608 -76.89 -6.97 -25.79
N ARG A 609 -77.39 -5.76 -25.49
CA ARG A 609 -77.34 -5.07 -24.18
C ARG A 609 -78.77 -4.62 -23.84
N PRO A 610 -79.22 -4.74 -22.58
CA PRO A 610 -80.32 -3.93 -22.04
C PRO A 610 -79.81 -2.54 -21.61
N HIS A 611 -80.73 -1.58 -21.46
CA HIS A 611 -80.46 -0.22 -20.97
C HIS A 611 -80.79 -0.07 -19.48
N HIS A 612 -80.34 1.01 -18.84
CA HIS A 612 -81.23 1.86 -18.05
C HIS A 612 -80.72 3.32 -17.97
N HIS A 613 -81.60 4.23 -17.57
CA HIS A 613 -81.43 5.69 -17.45
C HIS A 613 -80.81 6.05 -16.07
N GLN A 614 -80.45 7.27 -15.63
CA GLN A 614 -80.62 8.70 -16.07
C GLN A 614 -79.55 9.55 -15.26
N HIS A 615 -79.38 10.90 -15.21
CA HIS A 615 -80.05 12.10 -15.75
C HIS A 615 -79.12 13.37 -15.70
N ARG A 616 -78.98 14.09 -16.84
CA ARG A 616 -79.14 15.57 -16.97
C ARG A 616 -78.00 16.56 -16.64
N HIS A 617 -78.09 17.74 -17.30
CA HIS A 617 -77.34 19.00 -17.14
C HIS A 617 -75.87 19.02 -17.62
N VAL A 618 -75.33 20.13 -18.17
CA VAL A 618 -75.86 21.19 -19.07
C VAL A 618 -74.67 21.97 -19.69
N ASN A 619 -74.84 22.56 -20.90
CA ASN A 619 -74.10 23.66 -21.57
C ASN A 619 -72.63 24.05 -21.18
N HIS A 620 -71.73 24.48 -22.07
CA HIS A 620 -71.86 24.89 -23.49
C HIS A 620 -70.50 24.87 -24.25
N ARG A 621 -70.58 25.21 -25.55
CA ARG A 621 -69.51 25.56 -26.52
C ARG A 621 -68.39 26.42 -25.90
N HIS A 622 -67.10 26.28 -26.27
CA HIS A 622 -66.43 26.85 -27.47
C HIS A 622 -64.89 26.58 -27.41
N LYS A 623 -64.02 26.65 -28.44
CA LYS A 623 -64.11 26.65 -29.94
C LYS A 623 -62.66 26.63 -30.55
N HIS A 624 -62.34 25.75 -31.52
CA HIS A 624 -61.07 25.71 -32.32
C HIS A 624 -59.76 25.41 -31.53
N HIS A 625 -58.60 25.08 -32.12
CA HIS A 625 -58.24 24.20 -33.27
C HIS A 625 -56.78 23.71 -33.11
N ASN A 626 -56.44 22.61 -33.78
CA ASN A 626 -55.15 22.14 -34.31
C ASN A 626 -53.84 22.79 -33.78
N HIS A 627 -52.93 22.05 -33.14
CA HIS A 627 -51.91 21.17 -33.77
C HIS A 627 -50.99 21.90 -34.79
N GLY A 628 -49.66 21.91 -34.62
CA GLY A 628 -48.85 21.37 -33.51
C GLY A 628 -47.34 21.39 -33.78
N HIS A 629 -46.61 20.49 -33.09
CA HIS A 629 -45.47 19.67 -33.60
C HIS A 629 -44.15 20.41 -33.95
N ASP A 630 -42.95 20.00 -33.54
CA ASP A 630 -42.44 18.73 -32.96
C ASP A 630 -41.68 19.00 -31.62
N ASP A 631 -40.62 18.25 -31.27
CA ASP A 631 -40.50 17.03 -30.41
C ASP A 631 -38.95 16.93 -30.08
N ASP A 632 -38.26 15.94 -29.49
CA ASP A 632 -38.50 14.56 -28.99
C ASP A 632 -37.35 14.14 -28.00
N ASP A 633 -37.38 12.92 -27.45
CA ASP A 633 -36.34 12.13 -26.68
C ASP A 633 -35.72 12.59 -25.32
N ASP A 634 -35.92 11.72 -24.30
CA ASP A 634 -35.25 11.40 -23.01
C ASP A 634 -34.29 12.37 -22.21
N VAL A 635 -34.78 12.81 -21.03
CA VAL A 635 -34.33 12.41 -19.65
C VAL A 635 -32.81 12.16 -19.41
N LEU A 636 -32.05 12.84 -18.50
CA LEU A 636 -32.38 13.27 -17.12
C LEU A 636 -31.49 14.44 -16.56
N GLN A 637 -32.11 15.61 -16.34
CA GLN A 637 -32.02 16.48 -15.13
C GLN A 637 -30.65 16.86 -14.47
N LYS A 638 -30.22 18.14 -14.62
CA LYS A 638 -30.12 19.16 -13.52
C LYS A 638 -29.43 20.47 -13.94
N ILE A 639 -30.15 21.60 -13.83
CA ILE A 639 -29.75 22.84 -13.12
C ILE A 639 -30.93 23.82 -13.13
N LEU A 640 -31.04 24.67 -12.11
CA LEU A 640 -31.96 25.82 -12.08
C LEU A 640 -31.30 27.02 -12.77
N GLU A 641 -31.80 27.40 -13.96
CA GLU A 641 -32.24 28.77 -14.32
C GLU A 641 -32.20 29.06 -15.85
N ARG A 642 -33.16 29.90 -16.30
CA ARG A 642 -33.15 30.80 -17.48
C ARG A 642 -33.56 30.32 -18.90
N ASP A 643 -34.85 30.55 -19.19
CA ASP A 643 -35.43 31.25 -20.37
C ASP A 643 -35.43 30.71 -21.83
N HIS A 644 -36.67 30.43 -22.30
CA HIS A 644 -37.32 30.80 -23.60
C HIS A 644 -37.21 30.03 -24.95
N ASN A 645 -38.41 29.55 -25.41
CA ASN A 645 -39.05 29.52 -26.77
C ASN A 645 -38.82 28.43 -27.88
N ASP A 646 -39.93 27.73 -28.20
CA ASP A 646 -40.61 27.45 -29.49
C ASP A 646 -40.01 26.65 -30.71
N SER A 647 -40.38 25.36 -30.81
CA SER A 647 -41.12 24.65 -31.91
C SER A 647 -40.82 24.84 -33.44
N HIS A 648 -40.58 23.73 -34.20
CA HIS A 648 -41.51 23.20 -35.28
C HIS A 648 -41.02 22.06 -36.26
N TYR A 649 -41.88 21.03 -36.45
CA TYR A 649 -42.26 20.19 -37.63
C TYR A 649 -41.28 19.48 -38.66
N TYR A 650 -41.27 18.12 -38.64
CA TYR A 650 -41.08 17.03 -39.64
C TYR A 650 -40.12 17.15 -40.87
N GLN A 651 -39.29 16.09 -41.11
CA GLN A 651 -39.45 15.14 -42.27
C GLN A 651 -38.45 13.95 -42.40
N ASN A 652 -39.00 12.71 -42.34
CA ASN A 652 -38.86 11.55 -43.27
C ASN A 652 -37.51 10.92 -43.78
N LEU A 653 -37.46 9.58 -43.59
CA LEU A 653 -37.07 8.49 -44.54
C LEU A 653 -35.59 8.13 -44.87
N ARG A 654 -35.22 6.89 -44.48
CA ARG A 654 -34.10 6.08 -45.03
C ARG A 654 -34.43 5.46 -46.40
N ARG A 655 -33.51 5.54 -47.39
CA ARG A 655 -33.25 4.57 -48.50
C ARG A 655 -31.81 4.82 -49.04
N VAL A 656 -31.02 3.89 -49.62
CA VAL A 656 -31.02 2.42 -49.81
C VAL A 656 -29.56 1.97 -50.15
N HIS A 657 -29.18 0.67 -50.05
CA HIS A 657 -27.86 0.14 -50.48
C HIS A 657 -27.59 0.38 -52.01
N LYS A 658 -26.35 0.43 -52.54
CA LYS A 658 -25.46 -0.73 -52.84
C LYS A 658 -24.15 -0.34 -53.57
N ASP A 659 -23.16 -1.26 -53.57
CA ASP A 659 -22.09 -1.60 -54.54
C ASP A 659 -21.48 -0.55 -55.53
N GLY A 660 -20.14 -0.53 -55.73
CA GLY A 660 -19.58 0.05 -56.98
C GLY A 660 -18.08 0.44 -57.17
N LYS A 661 -17.13 -0.50 -57.05
CA LYS A 661 -15.78 -0.54 -57.71
C LYS A 661 -15.07 0.72 -58.30
N GLN A 662 -13.78 0.86 -57.91
CA GLN A 662 -12.60 1.28 -58.72
C GLN A 662 -12.50 2.71 -59.37
N LYS A 663 -11.44 3.45 -59.02
CA LYS A 663 -10.20 3.58 -59.85
C LYS A 663 -9.06 4.35 -59.16
N GLN A 664 -7.82 4.11 -59.60
CA GLN A 664 -6.60 4.83 -59.19
C GLN A 664 -6.37 6.09 -60.03
N ARG A 665 -5.67 7.10 -59.48
CA ARG A 665 -4.57 7.82 -60.18
C ARG A 665 -3.64 8.57 -59.21
N ARG A 666 -2.51 9.10 -59.75
CA ARG A 666 -1.33 9.64 -59.04
C ARG A 666 -1.19 11.16 -59.19
N ARG A 667 -0.24 11.74 -58.42
CA ARG A 667 0.27 13.15 -58.36
C ARG A 667 -0.56 14.09 -57.46
N GLY A 668 0.04 15.06 -56.76
CA GLY A 668 1.47 15.30 -56.53
C GLY A 668 1.83 16.71 -56.02
N GLU A 669 2.95 16.80 -55.29
CA GLU A 669 3.76 18.00 -54.96
C GLU A 669 3.21 19.18 -54.11
N LYS A 670 3.88 19.36 -52.94
CA LYS A 670 4.57 20.59 -52.44
C LYS A 670 3.83 21.76 -51.76
N HIS A 671 4.52 22.24 -50.70
CA HIS A 671 4.49 23.54 -50.00
C HIS A 671 3.17 23.97 -49.31
N GLY A 672 3.21 24.60 -48.12
CA GLY A 672 4.34 24.77 -47.19
C GLY A 672 4.11 25.83 -46.09
N ILE A 673 4.94 25.75 -45.03
CA ILE A 673 5.31 26.82 -44.07
C ILE A 673 4.16 27.57 -43.32
N VAL A 674 4.10 27.37 -42.00
CA VAL A 674 4.34 28.43 -40.97
C VAL A 674 4.60 27.73 -39.63
N VAL A 675 5.44 28.34 -38.79
CA VAL A 675 5.83 27.90 -37.44
C VAL A 675 5.69 29.10 -36.49
N PRO A 676 5.33 28.87 -35.22
CA PRO A 676 5.95 29.59 -34.11
C PRO A 676 6.76 28.65 -33.20
N SER A 677 7.91 29.16 -32.76
CA SER A 677 8.86 28.60 -31.78
C SER A 677 8.55 29.18 -30.37
N ASP A 678 9.27 28.95 -29.27
CA ASP A 678 10.64 28.44 -29.02
C ASP A 678 10.70 27.63 -27.70
N VAL A 679 11.67 26.71 -27.61
CA VAL A 679 12.13 26.09 -26.34
C VAL A 679 13.66 25.84 -26.40
N ASP A 680 14.34 26.17 -25.30
CA ASP A 680 15.67 25.77 -24.81
C ASP A 680 17.01 26.18 -25.47
N VAL A 681 17.76 26.96 -24.66
CA VAL A 681 19.15 26.72 -24.16
C VAL A 681 20.34 26.63 -25.14
N ASP A 682 21.22 27.65 -25.08
CA ASP A 682 22.61 27.61 -25.59
C ASP A 682 23.50 26.71 -24.69
N ARG A 683 24.20 25.74 -25.30
CA ARG A 683 25.27 24.97 -24.64
C ARG A 683 26.52 24.86 -25.51
N ARG A 684 27.40 25.85 -25.38
CA ARG A 684 28.65 25.98 -26.18
C ARG A 684 29.60 24.79 -26.05
N ARG A 685 30.16 24.39 -27.19
CA ARG A 685 31.23 23.39 -27.36
C ARG A 685 32.61 24.06 -27.38
N LYS A 686 33.64 23.42 -26.82
CA LYS A 686 35.06 23.75 -27.08
C LYS A 686 35.91 22.48 -27.13
N VAL A 687 36.61 22.25 -28.23
CA VAL A 687 37.63 21.18 -28.39
C VAL A 687 38.71 21.63 -29.39
N ARG A 688 39.98 21.62 -28.95
CA ARG A 688 41.30 21.52 -29.65
C ARG A 688 42.34 22.22 -28.74
N GLN A 689 43.44 21.57 -28.34
CA GLN A 689 44.71 21.36 -29.08
C GLN A 689 45.40 22.70 -29.46
N ARG A 690 46.71 22.90 -29.27
CA ARG A 690 47.80 22.18 -28.54
C ARG A 690 49.04 23.14 -28.49
N GLU A 691 50.13 22.72 -27.85
CA GLU A 691 51.51 23.27 -27.98
C GLU A 691 51.80 24.65 -27.36
N GLY A 692 53.09 24.91 -27.03
CA GLY A 692 53.63 26.28 -26.96
C GLY A 692 54.25 26.80 -25.65
N SER A 693 55.41 26.23 -25.24
CA SER A 693 56.31 26.74 -24.17
C SER A 693 55.77 26.71 -22.73
#